data_AF-A0A101L730-F1
#
_entry.id   AF-A0A101L730-F1
#
_cell.length_a   1.000
_cell.length_b   1.000
_cell.length_c   1.000
_cell.angle_alpha   90.00
_cell.angle_beta   90.00
_cell.angle_gamma   90.00
#
_symmetry.space_group_name_H-M   'P 1'
#
loop_
_entity.id
_entity.type
_entity.pdbx_description
1 polymer ?
#
loop_
_entity_poly.entity_id
_entity_poly.type
_entity_poly.pdbx_seq_one_letter_code
_entity_poly.pdbx_strand_id
1 'polypeptide(L)'
;MDWAADSAARYAQRLGKPAAVYAHELSLPVREQEKTFIPQFLDQAGSANADALITVNPRIPLEQVDREASAGLARDIKAMAEGFKGRLFIRFAPDMNAGWTAWGQKPVEYVGAFRAVTAAMRGELEEPIMVWSPFQGRGYPFGKTPDEAQPGSPDFAALDTNSDGAWNPEDSAYAPYYPGDDAVDWVGLAAFHDDSAGGPPVNTLPAADGLSRMLGPAEPGQAATDTDFYASYAAARGKPLLLETGALYSPASGGPAEADIKSAWLRQVLAAPAAGYSSIRAVVWNERVEQRASGEVAIDWRLTADPGTAGVLAAALDESRFLTGTAGTGEGGNAAGGAPGGRTVSGGWAWLAAAAALALAAVVWVLPFRWATAQKWAYADENARDRRVDMLRGMAILFVVVNHVGLTSLFQLLTQETIGAVSGAEFFVLLSGAVLGVVYGPRVTDNIGDVVDKTTARSWKLYVTALTVVMAVFVISLIPRIQSSVLTAFTDQGTGGAGSAAAGRSYDMYSDVEGLLQFPVPAWLIPKILLLEFGPWQFNIMGLYVVLLLLSPLILWALSRRLVWLVLLVSAALYTVGALFRIRLLPSQFEDSFPLLVWQVLFVLGMAAGYHRRPLVAWFARHRGVLALCAALTVAFALFASSNPYLSNAYDFRLALLPDALHQALYSGYFGRTYLGAGRLLNVVLVVITAYTLLTAYWKLLERSLGWFLIPLGQATLYVFIIHVFLILALANIPALKLGNIWLNTGAYVLVLALVWTMVKTKFLFRIIPR
;
A
#
# COMPACT_ATOMS: atom_id res chain seq x y z
N MET A 1 -7.57 11.39 -9.24
CA MET A 1 -7.04 10.21 -9.95
C MET A 1 -6.18 9.38 -9.01
N ASP A 2 -6.06 8.08 -9.28
CA ASP A 2 -5.09 7.19 -8.63
C ASP A 2 -3.80 7.19 -9.46
N TRP A 3 -2.80 7.94 -9.03
CA TRP A 3 -1.52 8.08 -9.75
C TRP A 3 -0.64 6.82 -9.70
N ALA A 4 -0.95 5.85 -8.83
CA ALA A 4 -0.28 4.56 -8.86
C ALA A 4 -0.80 3.68 -10.03
N ALA A 5 -2.04 3.92 -10.47
CA ALA A 5 -2.70 3.11 -11.49
C ALA A 5 -2.98 3.87 -12.81
N ASP A 6 -2.91 5.19 -12.81
CA ASP A 6 -3.35 6.06 -13.90
C ASP A 6 -2.35 7.21 -14.17
N SER A 7 -2.54 7.92 -15.28
CA SER A 7 -1.69 9.05 -15.67
C SER A 7 -2.50 10.14 -16.39
N ALA A 8 -1.96 11.36 -16.45
CA ALA A 8 -2.61 12.46 -17.17
C ALA A 8 -2.86 12.10 -18.64
N ALA A 9 -1.90 11.42 -19.29
CA ALA A 9 -2.02 10.97 -20.67
C ALA A 9 -3.11 9.88 -20.85
N ARG A 10 -3.24 8.94 -19.92
CA ARG A 10 -4.27 7.89 -19.98
C ARG A 10 -5.67 8.46 -19.74
N TYR A 11 -5.81 9.38 -18.79
CA TYR A 11 -7.05 10.14 -18.62
C TYR A 11 -7.43 10.85 -19.92
N ALA A 12 -6.47 11.56 -20.53
CA ALA A 12 -6.70 12.27 -21.79
C ALA A 12 -7.07 11.32 -22.94
N GLN A 13 -6.45 10.14 -23.00
CA GLN A 13 -6.77 9.13 -24.00
C GLN A 13 -8.20 8.59 -23.86
N ARG A 14 -8.66 8.33 -22.63
CA ARG A 14 -10.01 7.81 -22.37
C ARG A 14 -11.09 8.87 -22.64
N LEU A 15 -10.84 10.10 -22.23
CA LEU A 15 -11.79 11.21 -22.41
C LEU A 15 -11.71 11.86 -23.80
N GLY A 16 -10.60 11.68 -24.52
CA GLY A 16 -10.28 12.41 -25.74
C GLY A 16 -9.69 13.81 -25.51
N LYS A 17 -9.60 14.28 -24.25
CA LYS A 17 -9.09 15.59 -23.86
C LYS A 17 -8.42 15.53 -22.48
N PRO A 18 -7.31 16.25 -22.23
CA PRO A 18 -6.71 16.32 -20.89
C PRO A 18 -7.52 17.20 -19.92
N ALA A 19 -7.34 17.02 -18.62
CA ALA A 19 -7.96 17.89 -17.62
C ALA A 19 -7.25 19.25 -17.54
N ALA A 20 -7.98 20.31 -17.15
CA ALA A 20 -7.41 21.64 -16.92
C ALA A 20 -6.66 21.75 -15.59
N VAL A 21 -7.01 20.92 -14.62
CA VAL A 21 -6.33 20.81 -13.32
C VAL A 21 -6.20 19.34 -12.95
N TYR A 22 -5.03 18.95 -12.47
CA TYR A 22 -4.77 17.62 -11.93
C TYR A 22 -4.43 17.72 -10.44
N ALA A 23 -4.94 16.79 -9.63
CA ALA A 23 -4.75 16.81 -8.18
C ALA A 23 -3.90 15.62 -7.69
N HIS A 24 -2.94 15.89 -6.80
CA HIS A 24 -2.14 14.89 -6.10
C HIS A 24 -2.04 15.21 -4.60
N GLU A 25 -1.87 14.16 -3.79
CA GLU A 25 -1.68 14.30 -2.34
C GLU A 25 -0.21 14.33 -1.94
N LEU A 26 0.08 15.04 -0.86
CA LEU A 26 1.40 15.20 -0.27
C LEU A 26 1.29 15.07 1.25
N SER A 27 2.18 14.31 1.90
CA SER A 27 2.22 14.25 3.35
C SER A 27 2.99 15.43 3.94
N LEU A 28 2.62 15.84 5.16
CA LEU A 28 3.43 16.74 6.00
C LEU A 28 3.85 15.99 7.29
N PRO A 29 5.15 15.73 7.51
CA PRO A 29 6.31 16.04 6.66
C PRO A 29 6.34 15.23 5.35
N VAL A 30 6.98 15.82 4.34
CA VAL A 30 7.11 15.22 3.00
C VAL A 30 7.95 13.95 3.06
N ARG A 31 7.43 12.86 2.50
CA ARG A 31 8.15 11.58 2.42
C ARG A 31 9.11 11.58 1.24
N GLU A 32 10.21 10.84 1.35
CA GLU A 32 11.22 10.76 0.28
C GLU A 32 10.66 10.22 -1.05
N GLN A 33 9.70 9.29 -0.99
CA GLN A 33 8.99 8.82 -2.20
C GLN A 33 8.19 9.96 -2.85
N GLU A 34 7.53 10.81 -2.06
CA GLU A 34 6.74 11.94 -2.56
C GLU A 34 7.65 13.00 -3.22
N LYS A 35 8.89 13.19 -2.73
CA LYS A 35 9.91 14.00 -3.40
C LYS A 35 10.29 13.52 -4.79
N THR A 36 10.01 12.25 -5.10
CA THR A 36 10.23 11.68 -6.44
C THR A 36 8.96 11.74 -7.30
N PHE A 37 7.79 11.44 -6.73
CA PHE A 37 6.54 11.33 -7.49
C PHE A 37 5.84 12.66 -7.75
N ILE A 38 5.95 13.65 -6.84
CA ILE A 38 5.34 14.96 -7.05
C ILE A 38 5.96 15.67 -8.27
N PRO A 39 7.29 15.70 -8.47
CA PRO A 39 7.86 16.23 -9.71
C PRO A 39 7.33 15.52 -10.96
N GLN A 40 7.21 14.18 -10.94
CA GLN A 40 6.66 13.42 -12.08
C GLN A 40 5.18 13.75 -12.34
N PHE A 41 4.42 14.00 -11.29
CA PHE A 41 3.04 14.49 -11.38
C PHE A 41 2.99 15.88 -12.02
N LEU A 42 3.86 16.80 -11.57
CA LEU A 42 3.93 18.17 -12.10
C LEU A 42 4.40 18.19 -13.56
N ASP A 43 5.34 17.34 -13.94
CA ASP A 43 5.76 17.16 -15.35
C ASP A 43 4.60 16.69 -16.24
N GLN A 44 3.79 15.75 -15.74
CA GLN A 44 2.61 15.26 -16.45
C GLN A 44 1.53 16.32 -16.60
N ALA A 45 1.25 17.07 -15.53
CA ALA A 45 0.33 18.20 -15.57
C ALA A 45 0.83 19.29 -16.53
N GLY A 46 2.12 19.62 -16.47
CA GLY A 46 2.75 20.62 -17.34
C GLY A 46 2.74 20.21 -18.81
N SER A 47 2.96 18.93 -19.11
CA SER A 47 2.87 18.37 -20.47
C SER A 47 1.46 18.46 -21.06
N ALA A 48 0.45 18.44 -20.19
CA ALA A 48 -0.96 18.63 -20.54
C ALA A 48 -1.40 20.11 -20.53
N ASN A 49 -0.45 21.05 -20.29
CA ASN A 49 -0.71 22.47 -20.08
C ASN A 49 -1.81 22.70 -19.03
N ALA A 50 -1.76 21.93 -17.94
CA ALA A 50 -2.72 21.92 -16.87
C ALA A 50 -2.13 22.50 -15.59
N ASP A 51 -3.00 23.05 -14.74
CA ASP A 51 -2.65 23.46 -13.39
C ASP A 51 -2.53 22.24 -12.45
N ALA A 52 -1.87 22.43 -11.32
CA ALA A 52 -1.65 21.38 -10.34
C ALA A 52 -2.23 21.75 -8.97
N LEU A 53 -3.03 20.84 -8.40
CA LEU A 53 -3.53 20.91 -7.04
C LEU A 53 -2.76 19.93 -6.15
N ILE A 54 -2.00 20.46 -5.19
CA ILE A 54 -1.32 19.68 -4.16
C ILE A 54 -2.17 19.73 -2.89
N THR A 55 -2.72 18.58 -2.51
CA THR A 55 -3.44 18.42 -1.23
C THR A 55 -2.47 17.97 -0.15
N VAL A 56 -2.24 18.82 0.84
CA VAL A 56 -1.28 18.58 1.92
C VAL A 56 -1.99 17.95 3.12
N ASN A 57 -1.62 16.72 3.45
CA ASN A 57 -2.20 15.91 4.52
C ASN A 57 -1.24 15.85 5.73
N PRO A 58 -1.51 16.56 6.84
CA PRO A 58 -0.67 16.49 8.02
C PRO A 58 -0.67 15.09 8.65
N ARG A 59 0.53 14.56 8.89
CA ARG A 59 0.80 13.28 9.57
C ARG A 59 1.40 13.48 10.97
N ILE A 60 1.52 14.74 11.38
CA ILE A 60 1.92 15.19 12.70
C ILE A 60 0.75 15.99 13.31
N PRO A 61 0.67 16.13 14.64
CA PRO A 61 -0.30 17.00 15.29
C PRO A 61 -0.25 18.43 14.74
N LEU A 62 -1.41 19.10 14.64
CA LEU A 62 -1.50 20.46 14.08
C LEU A 62 -0.69 21.48 14.88
N GLU A 63 -0.59 21.32 16.19
CA GLU A 63 0.31 22.08 17.07
C GLU A 63 1.80 22.02 16.67
N GLN A 64 2.22 20.96 15.97
CA GLN A 64 3.59 20.79 15.46
C GLN A 64 3.76 21.33 14.03
N VAL A 65 2.69 21.83 13.40
CA VAL A 65 2.75 22.53 12.11
C VAL A 65 3.10 24.00 12.37
N ASP A 66 4.30 24.20 12.92
CA ASP A 66 4.83 25.51 13.26
C ASP A 66 5.55 26.16 12.06
N ARG A 67 6.24 27.29 12.32
CA ARG A 67 6.98 28.03 11.28
C ARG A 67 8.09 27.18 10.64
N GLU A 68 8.77 26.33 11.41
CA GLU A 68 9.89 25.53 10.88
C GLU A 68 9.37 24.40 10.00
N ALA A 69 8.35 23.66 10.47
CA ALA A 69 7.71 22.61 9.69
C ALA A 69 7.11 23.17 8.38
N SER A 70 6.44 24.33 8.47
CA SER A 70 5.83 25.01 7.33
C SER A 70 6.89 25.49 6.32
N ALA A 71 8.00 26.06 6.79
CA ALA A 71 9.11 26.48 5.93
C ALA A 71 9.84 25.29 5.27
N GLY A 72 9.95 24.16 5.98
CA GLY A 72 10.43 22.90 5.42
C GLY A 72 9.55 22.43 4.26
N LEU A 73 8.24 22.36 4.49
CA LEU A 73 7.26 21.99 3.47
C LEU A 73 7.32 22.92 2.25
N ALA A 74 7.36 24.24 2.46
CA ALA A 74 7.39 25.21 1.37
C ALA A 74 8.66 25.08 0.50
N ARG A 75 9.83 24.85 1.13
CA ARG A 75 11.08 24.57 0.42
C ARG A 75 11.03 23.27 -0.37
N ASP A 76 10.46 22.20 0.20
CA ASP A 76 10.29 20.93 -0.50
C ASP A 76 9.36 21.10 -1.71
N ILE A 77 8.22 21.79 -1.57
CA ILE A 77 7.30 22.04 -2.69
C ILE A 77 7.97 22.89 -3.78
N LYS A 78 8.70 23.94 -3.40
CA LYS A 78 9.47 24.77 -4.34
C LYS A 78 10.47 23.95 -5.14
N ALA A 79 11.23 23.09 -4.46
CA ALA A 79 12.20 22.21 -5.12
C ALA A 79 11.50 21.21 -6.06
N MET A 80 10.37 20.63 -5.64
CA MET A 80 9.62 19.68 -6.47
C MET A 80 8.94 20.34 -7.68
N ALA A 81 8.59 21.61 -7.58
CA ALA A 81 7.91 22.37 -8.63
C ALA A 81 8.84 23.17 -9.55
N GLU A 82 10.16 22.98 -9.45
CA GLU A 82 11.13 23.64 -10.31
C GLU A 82 10.84 23.34 -11.79
N GLY A 83 10.66 24.40 -12.60
CA GLY A 83 10.36 24.27 -14.03
C GLY A 83 8.89 24.03 -14.39
N PHE A 84 8.00 23.84 -13.40
CA PHE A 84 6.57 23.74 -13.63
C PHE A 84 5.99 25.11 -14.04
N LYS A 85 5.23 25.14 -15.14
CA LYS A 85 4.69 26.39 -15.73
C LYS A 85 3.22 26.66 -15.40
N GLY A 86 2.51 25.67 -14.87
CA GLY A 86 1.11 25.83 -14.46
C GLY A 86 0.99 26.51 -13.11
N ARG A 87 -0.24 26.87 -12.71
CA ARG A 87 -0.51 27.42 -11.38
C ARG A 87 -0.50 26.30 -10.34
N LEU A 88 0.05 26.61 -9.16
CA LEU A 88 0.09 25.69 -8.02
C LEU A 88 -1.00 26.05 -7.02
N PHE A 89 -1.99 25.18 -6.90
CA PHE A 89 -3.00 25.23 -5.85
C PHE A 89 -2.53 24.40 -4.66
N ILE A 90 -2.47 25.00 -3.48
CA ILE A 90 -2.09 24.35 -2.24
C ILE A 90 -3.32 24.23 -1.36
N ARG A 91 -3.83 23.00 -1.21
CA ARG A 91 -4.97 22.68 -0.36
C ARG A 91 -4.49 22.01 0.91
N PHE A 92 -4.37 22.78 1.98
CA PHE A 92 -3.89 22.28 3.26
C PHE A 92 -5.02 21.70 4.11
N ALA A 93 -4.85 20.45 4.54
CA ALA A 93 -5.71 19.76 5.52
C ALA A 93 -7.22 19.95 5.22
N PRO A 94 -7.72 19.49 4.05
CA PRO A 94 -9.13 19.58 3.71
C PRO A 94 -10.00 18.74 4.68
N ASP A 95 -11.32 18.94 4.64
CA ASP A 95 -12.30 18.23 5.49
C ASP A 95 -12.03 18.37 6.99
N MET A 96 -11.45 19.51 7.39
CA MET A 96 -11.12 19.83 8.78
C MET A 96 -12.36 19.93 9.69
N ASN A 97 -13.54 20.17 9.12
CA ASN A 97 -14.80 20.21 9.87
C ASN A 97 -15.41 18.81 10.11
N ALA A 98 -14.79 17.75 9.60
CA ALA A 98 -15.28 16.38 9.73
C ALA A 98 -14.45 15.52 10.68
N GLY A 99 -15.07 14.47 11.24
CA GLY A 99 -14.44 13.59 12.25
C GLY A 99 -13.65 12.40 11.70
N TRP A 100 -13.51 12.26 10.37
CA TRP A 100 -12.80 11.14 9.73
C TRP A 100 -11.35 11.47 9.33
N THR A 101 -10.90 12.70 9.55
CA THR A 101 -9.52 13.11 9.33
C THR A 101 -8.77 13.23 10.66
N ALA A 102 -7.47 12.94 10.68
CA ALA A 102 -6.66 13.02 11.90
C ALA A 102 -6.51 14.47 12.44
N TRP A 103 -6.74 15.46 11.57
CA TRP A 103 -6.70 16.89 11.87
C TRP A 103 -8.09 17.51 12.02
N GLY A 104 -9.14 16.70 11.91
CA GLY A 104 -10.52 17.15 11.95
C GLY A 104 -10.96 17.61 13.34
N GLN A 105 -11.98 18.47 13.38
CA GLN A 105 -12.65 18.92 14.61
C GLN A 105 -11.76 19.70 15.60
N LYS A 106 -10.65 20.28 15.13
CA LYS A 106 -9.68 21.09 15.92
C LYS A 106 -9.53 22.52 15.36
N PRO A 107 -10.57 23.38 15.44
CA PRO A 107 -10.60 24.68 14.77
C PRO A 107 -9.46 25.63 15.14
N VAL A 108 -9.09 25.73 16.43
CA VAL A 108 -8.07 26.67 16.90
C VAL A 108 -6.70 26.29 16.36
N GLU A 109 -6.33 25.01 16.48
CA GLU A 109 -5.08 24.48 15.94
C GLU A 109 -5.04 24.55 14.41
N TYR A 110 -6.16 24.25 13.76
CA TYR A 110 -6.30 24.29 12.31
C TYR A 110 -6.02 25.67 11.74
N VAL A 111 -6.67 26.71 12.29
CA VAL A 111 -6.48 28.10 11.83
C VAL A 111 -5.03 28.53 12.02
N GLY A 112 -4.41 28.19 13.16
CA GLY A 112 -2.99 28.46 13.41
C GLY A 112 -2.08 27.81 12.37
N ALA A 113 -2.25 26.51 12.12
CA ALA A 113 -1.48 25.74 11.16
C ALA A 113 -1.68 26.25 9.71
N PHE A 114 -2.92 26.52 9.29
CA PHE A 114 -3.21 27.03 7.96
C PHE A 114 -2.52 28.36 7.69
N ARG A 115 -2.54 29.29 8.66
CA ARG A 115 -1.86 30.58 8.54
C ARG A 115 -0.34 30.44 8.52
N ALA A 116 0.23 29.50 9.29
CA ALA A 116 1.67 29.21 9.27
C ALA A 116 2.12 28.66 7.90
N VAL A 117 1.37 27.71 7.35
CA VAL A 117 1.62 27.15 6.01
C VAL A 117 1.48 28.22 4.93
N THR A 118 0.42 29.04 4.98
CA THR A 118 0.20 30.15 4.04
C THR A 118 1.38 31.13 4.04
N ALA A 119 1.83 31.55 5.22
CA ALA A 119 2.96 32.46 5.34
C ALA A 119 4.25 31.86 4.77
N ALA A 120 4.50 30.56 5.00
CA ALA A 120 5.67 29.88 4.45
C ALA A 120 5.59 29.72 2.93
N MET A 121 4.43 29.33 2.39
CA MET A 121 4.22 29.19 0.94
C MET A 121 4.46 30.50 0.21
N ARG A 122 3.86 31.61 0.70
CA ARG A 122 4.04 32.93 0.11
C ARG A 122 5.45 33.50 0.28
N GLY A 123 6.23 32.99 1.24
CA GLY A 123 7.63 33.36 1.42
C GLY A 123 8.59 32.66 0.45
N GLU A 124 8.22 31.48 -0.06
CA GLU A 124 9.10 30.63 -0.87
C GLU A 124 8.69 30.50 -2.34
N LEU A 125 7.38 30.50 -2.61
CA LEU A 125 6.78 30.35 -3.94
C LEU A 125 6.35 31.71 -4.49
N GLU A 126 6.47 31.89 -5.81
CA GLU A 126 6.23 33.19 -6.46
C GLU A 126 4.73 33.58 -6.45
N GLU A 127 3.83 32.62 -6.71
CA GLU A 127 2.37 32.85 -6.73
C GLU A 127 1.58 31.58 -6.32
N PRO A 128 1.70 31.08 -5.07
CA PRO A 128 0.90 29.94 -4.63
C PRO A 128 -0.57 30.35 -4.44
N ILE A 129 -1.50 29.50 -4.86
CA ILE A 129 -2.94 29.69 -4.61
C ILE A 129 -3.33 28.85 -3.40
N MET A 130 -3.57 29.49 -2.26
CA MET A 130 -4.00 28.82 -1.04
C MET A 130 -5.49 28.50 -1.07
N VAL A 131 -5.84 27.22 -0.92
CA VAL A 131 -7.22 26.71 -0.98
C VAL A 131 -7.69 26.22 0.40
N TRP A 132 -8.70 26.87 0.97
CA TRP A 132 -9.39 26.41 2.18
C TRP A 132 -10.63 25.59 1.82
N SER A 133 -10.67 24.31 2.18
CA SER A 133 -11.63 23.36 1.60
C SER A 133 -12.30 22.47 2.67
N PRO A 134 -13.40 22.92 3.30
CA PRO A 134 -14.21 22.07 4.17
C PRO A 134 -15.02 21.02 3.39
N PHE A 135 -15.56 20.05 4.15
CA PHE A 135 -16.62 19.16 3.68
C PHE A 135 -17.98 19.84 3.79
N GLN A 136 -18.91 19.54 2.88
CA GLN A 136 -20.28 20.06 2.93
C GLN A 136 -20.93 19.85 4.31
N GLY A 137 -21.73 20.81 4.76
CA GLY A 137 -22.22 20.88 6.15
C GLY A 137 -23.52 20.12 6.44
N ARG A 138 -24.15 19.45 5.47
CA ARG A 138 -25.39 18.70 5.76
C ARG A 138 -25.08 17.52 6.67
N GLY A 139 -25.79 17.43 7.78
CA GLY A 139 -25.56 16.40 8.80
C GLY A 139 -24.44 16.75 9.79
N TYR A 140 -23.94 17.99 9.77
CA TYR A 140 -23.08 18.51 10.83
C TYR A 140 -23.86 18.63 12.16
N PRO A 141 -23.25 18.34 13.33
CA PRO A 141 -21.88 17.87 13.50
C PRO A 141 -21.69 16.41 13.09
N PHE A 142 -20.56 16.15 12.41
CA PHE A 142 -20.17 14.80 12.00
C PHE A 142 -19.67 13.99 13.21
N GLY A 143 -19.85 12.67 13.17
CA GLY A 143 -19.60 11.77 14.31
C GLY A 143 -18.30 12.05 15.09
N LYS A 144 -18.37 11.87 16.41
CA LYS A 144 -17.36 12.29 17.39
C LYS A 144 -16.03 11.57 17.20
N THR A 145 -14.93 12.31 17.09
CA THR A 145 -13.57 11.74 17.16
C THR A 145 -13.25 11.27 18.59
N PRO A 146 -12.37 10.27 18.78
CA PRO A 146 -11.87 9.90 20.11
C PRO A 146 -11.22 11.08 20.87
N ASP A 147 -10.61 12.02 20.13
CA ASP A 147 -10.00 13.25 20.64
C ASP A 147 -10.95 14.47 20.58
N GLU A 148 -12.27 14.26 20.65
CA GLU A 148 -13.27 15.34 20.58
C GLU A 148 -12.98 16.42 21.64
N ALA A 149 -13.10 17.68 21.22
CA ALA A 149 -12.97 18.84 22.09
C ALA A 149 -13.95 18.74 23.26
N GLN A 150 -13.44 18.74 24.49
CA GLN A 150 -14.26 18.62 25.69
C GLN A 150 -14.84 19.99 26.09
N PRO A 151 -16.03 20.05 26.71
CA PRO A 151 -16.57 21.28 27.28
C PRO A 151 -15.54 22.01 28.15
N GLY A 152 -15.31 23.28 27.86
CA GLY A 152 -14.31 24.12 28.53
C GLY A 152 -12.92 24.16 27.87
N SER A 153 -12.69 23.39 26.79
CA SER A 153 -11.50 23.54 25.95
C SER A 153 -11.63 24.72 24.97
N PRO A 154 -10.50 25.30 24.49
CA PRO A 154 -10.53 26.34 23.45
C PRO A 154 -11.22 25.89 22.16
N ASP A 155 -11.01 24.65 21.73
CA ASP A 155 -11.67 24.10 20.54
C ASP A 155 -13.17 23.93 20.75
N PHE A 156 -13.63 23.48 21.92
CA PHE A 156 -15.07 23.37 22.19
C PHE A 156 -15.74 24.75 22.18
N ALA A 157 -15.10 25.74 22.79
CA ALA A 157 -15.60 27.12 22.76
C ALA A 157 -15.63 27.72 21.35
N ALA A 158 -14.78 27.24 20.43
CA ALA A 158 -14.81 27.63 19.03
C ALA A 158 -15.87 26.87 18.22
N LEU A 159 -16.19 25.63 18.59
CA LEU A 159 -17.23 24.81 17.95
C LEU A 159 -18.65 25.20 18.35
N ASP A 160 -18.86 25.61 19.61
CA ASP A 160 -20.10 26.19 20.14
C ASP A 160 -20.26 27.65 19.68
N THR A 161 -20.58 27.81 18.40
CA THR A 161 -20.66 29.09 17.69
C THR A 161 -21.82 29.97 18.14
N ASN A 162 -22.88 29.37 18.70
CA ASN A 162 -24.01 30.11 19.25
C ASN A 162 -23.87 30.35 20.77
N SER A 163 -22.84 29.78 21.41
CA SER A 163 -22.52 29.89 22.84
C SER A 163 -23.65 29.41 23.76
N ASP A 164 -24.42 28.40 23.35
CA ASP A 164 -25.50 27.81 24.13
C ASP A 164 -25.02 26.70 25.08
N GLY A 165 -23.73 26.36 25.04
CA GLY A 165 -23.09 25.34 25.85
C GLY A 165 -23.15 23.94 25.24
N ALA A 166 -23.66 23.78 24.02
CA ALA A 166 -23.78 22.51 23.32
C ALA A 166 -23.33 22.63 21.85
N TRP A 167 -22.46 21.71 21.44
CA TRP A 167 -22.09 21.58 20.02
C TRP A 167 -23.14 20.74 19.27
N ASN A 168 -23.94 21.38 18.42
CA ASN A 168 -25.18 20.82 17.82
C ASN A 168 -25.40 21.29 16.36
N PRO A 169 -26.46 20.81 15.65
CA PRO A 169 -26.73 21.23 14.28
C PRO A 169 -27.05 22.71 14.08
N GLU A 170 -27.31 23.46 15.16
CA GLU A 170 -27.50 24.90 15.14
C GLU A 170 -26.16 25.67 15.06
N ASP A 171 -25.01 24.98 15.20
CA ASP A 171 -23.68 25.55 15.04
C ASP A 171 -23.21 25.65 13.58
N SER A 172 -22.34 26.63 13.31
CA SER A 172 -21.72 26.77 11.99
C SER A 172 -20.69 25.68 11.73
N ALA A 173 -20.93 24.90 10.68
CA ALA A 173 -20.01 23.89 10.18
C ALA A 173 -18.69 24.46 9.62
N TYR A 174 -18.58 25.78 9.44
CA TYR A 174 -17.50 26.41 8.65
C TYR A 174 -16.79 27.54 9.38
N ALA A 175 -17.52 28.42 10.05
CA ALA A 175 -16.98 29.65 10.65
C ALA A 175 -15.80 29.40 11.60
N PRO A 176 -15.82 28.36 12.47
CA PRO A 176 -14.70 28.08 13.37
C PRO A 176 -13.38 27.78 12.66
N TYR A 177 -13.44 27.29 11.42
CA TYR A 177 -12.27 26.84 10.67
C TYR A 177 -11.77 27.85 9.65
N TYR A 178 -12.45 28.99 9.47
CA TYR A 178 -12.11 29.94 8.42
C TYR A 178 -10.86 30.78 8.81
N PRO A 179 -9.72 30.65 8.10
CA PRO A 179 -8.47 31.28 8.53
C PRO A 179 -8.39 32.79 8.29
N GLY A 180 -9.33 33.36 7.53
CA GLY A 180 -9.38 34.78 7.16
C GLY A 180 -9.15 35.04 5.66
N ASP A 181 -9.72 36.14 5.16
CA ASP A 181 -9.65 36.52 3.74
C ASP A 181 -8.21 36.82 3.26
N ASP A 182 -7.33 37.19 4.19
CA ASP A 182 -5.92 37.48 3.92
C ASP A 182 -5.11 36.19 3.71
N ALA A 183 -5.50 35.08 4.31
CA ALA A 183 -4.81 33.79 4.19
C ALA A 183 -5.39 32.90 3.08
N VAL A 184 -6.65 33.09 2.69
CA VAL A 184 -7.34 32.22 1.72
C VAL A 184 -7.45 32.91 0.36
N ASP A 185 -6.89 32.31 -0.69
CA ASP A 185 -7.02 32.83 -2.05
C ASP A 185 -8.27 32.26 -2.74
N TRP A 186 -8.51 30.97 -2.58
CA TRP A 186 -9.67 30.24 -3.10
C TRP A 186 -10.38 29.49 -1.98
N VAL A 187 -11.71 29.45 -2.06
CA VAL A 187 -12.50 28.55 -1.22
C VAL A 187 -12.73 27.23 -1.96
N GLY A 188 -12.73 26.13 -1.23
CA GLY A 188 -13.00 24.79 -1.73
C GLY A 188 -14.22 24.21 -1.03
N LEU A 189 -14.93 23.29 -1.67
CA LEU A 189 -15.97 22.51 -1.00
C LEU A 189 -15.92 21.07 -1.51
N ALA A 190 -15.81 20.12 -0.59
CA ALA A 190 -16.01 18.72 -0.88
C ALA A 190 -17.51 18.38 -0.80
N ALA A 191 -18.12 18.11 -1.95
CA ALA A 191 -19.54 17.80 -2.08
C ALA A 191 -19.73 16.63 -3.05
N PHE A 192 -20.06 15.46 -2.52
CA PHE A 192 -20.19 14.21 -3.26
C PHE A 192 -21.65 13.76 -3.31
N HIS A 193 -22.07 13.15 -4.43
CA HIS A 193 -23.31 12.38 -4.45
C HIS A 193 -23.06 11.03 -3.79
N ASP A 194 -23.44 10.95 -2.51
CA ASP A 194 -23.29 9.79 -1.64
C ASP A 194 -24.41 9.77 -0.59
N ASP A 195 -25.42 8.93 -0.82
CA ASP A 195 -26.54 8.76 0.11
C ASP A 195 -26.29 7.66 1.16
N SER A 196 -25.06 7.15 1.26
CA SER A 196 -24.73 6.07 2.20
C SER A 196 -24.55 6.57 3.64
N ALA A 197 -24.33 7.87 3.84
CA ALA A 197 -24.05 8.49 5.15
C ALA A 197 -22.90 7.79 5.91
N GLY A 198 -21.90 7.29 5.18
CA GLY A 198 -20.78 6.51 5.75
C GLY A 198 -21.08 5.02 6.00
N GLY A 199 -22.34 4.59 5.84
CA GLY A 199 -22.78 3.19 5.87
C GLY A 199 -22.50 2.42 4.56
N PRO A 200 -23.06 1.21 4.39
CA PRO A 200 -22.91 0.40 3.18
C PRO A 200 -23.29 1.17 1.91
N PRO A 201 -22.57 1.00 0.80
CA PRO A 201 -22.80 1.80 -0.40
C PRO A 201 -24.17 1.50 -1.01
N VAL A 202 -24.88 2.56 -1.39
CA VAL A 202 -26.21 2.49 -2.03
C VAL A 202 -26.17 3.21 -3.37
N ASN A 203 -26.68 2.55 -4.41
CA ASN A 203 -26.81 3.18 -5.72
C ASN A 203 -28.15 3.92 -5.79
N THR A 204 -28.09 5.25 -5.81
CA THR A 204 -29.27 6.12 -5.85
C THR A 204 -29.09 7.17 -6.95
N LEU A 205 -30.21 7.61 -7.55
CA LEU A 205 -30.19 8.77 -8.44
C LEU A 205 -30.09 10.06 -7.62
N PRO A 206 -29.26 11.03 -8.02
CA PRO A 206 -29.22 12.33 -7.36
C PRO A 206 -30.56 13.05 -7.51
N ALA A 207 -31.05 13.63 -6.42
CA ALA A 207 -32.19 14.56 -6.46
C ALA A 207 -31.87 15.75 -7.37
N ALA A 208 -32.87 16.32 -8.06
CA ALA A 208 -32.65 17.38 -9.07
C ALA A 208 -31.93 18.64 -8.54
N ASP A 209 -32.07 18.92 -7.25
CA ASP A 209 -31.47 20.03 -6.50
C ASP A 209 -30.38 19.55 -5.51
N GLY A 210 -29.86 18.35 -5.69
CA GLY A 210 -28.90 17.70 -4.79
C GLY A 210 -27.66 18.55 -4.53
N LEU A 211 -27.01 19.05 -5.59
CA LEU A 211 -25.83 19.90 -5.48
C LEU A 211 -26.15 21.26 -4.84
N SER A 212 -27.24 21.92 -5.28
CA SER A 212 -27.63 23.23 -4.73
C SER A 212 -27.93 23.17 -3.23
N ARG A 213 -28.48 22.06 -2.72
CA ARG A 213 -28.67 21.86 -1.28
C ARG A 213 -27.37 21.75 -0.49
N MET A 214 -26.30 21.25 -1.11
CA MET A 214 -24.98 21.16 -0.47
C MET A 214 -24.22 22.48 -0.54
N LEU A 215 -24.39 23.23 -1.64
CA LEU A 215 -23.78 24.56 -1.82
C LEU A 215 -24.46 25.63 -0.96
N GLY A 216 -25.77 25.51 -0.71
CA GLY A 216 -26.59 26.57 -0.15
C GLY A 216 -27.07 27.57 -1.21
N PRO A 217 -27.68 28.70 -0.81
CA PRO A 217 -28.22 29.71 -1.72
C PRO A 217 -27.12 30.32 -2.61
N ALA A 218 -27.48 30.63 -3.87
CA ALA A 218 -26.58 31.24 -4.84
C ALA A 218 -26.37 32.74 -4.62
N GLU A 219 -27.36 33.42 -4.02
CA GLU A 219 -27.31 34.85 -3.70
C GLU A 219 -27.26 35.05 -2.18
N PRO A 220 -26.50 36.04 -1.68
CA PRO A 220 -26.56 36.43 -0.27
C PRO A 220 -27.95 37.00 0.03
N GLY A 221 -28.77 36.30 0.80
CA GLY A 221 -29.99 36.89 1.37
C GLY A 221 -29.65 37.98 2.41
N GLN A 222 -30.64 38.78 2.82
CA GLN A 222 -30.49 39.70 3.97
C GLN A 222 -30.16 38.98 5.30
N ALA A 223 -30.22 37.65 5.31
CA ALA A 223 -29.81 36.78 6.40
C ALA A 223 -29.08 35.54 5.83
N ALA A 224 -27.97 35.74 5.10
CA ALA A 224 -27.03 34.64 4.90
C ALA A 224 -26.52 34.21 6.28
N THR A 225 -26.94 33.04 6.75
CA THR A 225 -26.44 32.47 8.01
C THR A 225 -25.09 31.80 7.75
N ASP A 226 -24.23 31.70 8.77
CA ASP A 226 -22.91 31.05 8.64
C ASP A 226 -22.97 29.54 8.29
N THR A 227 -24.18 29.00 8.11
CA THR A 227 -24.48 27.66 7.60
C THR A 227 -24.50 27.59 6.07
N ASP A 228 -24.63 28.71 5.37
CA ASP A 228 -24.76 28.78 3.91
C ASP A 228 -23.40 28.97 3.23
N PHE A 229 -22.77 27.88 2.81
CA PHE A 229 -21.38 27.92 2.34
C PHE A 229 -21.15 28.85 1.15
N TYR A 230 -21.90 28.67 0.06
CA TYR A 230 -21.65 29.40 -1.19
C TYR A 230 -21.89 30.90 -1.04
N ALA A 231 -23.05 31.29 -0.49
CA ALA A 231 -23.40 32.68 -0.27
C ALA A 231 -22.38 33.39 0.64
N SER A 232 -21.99 32.77 1.75
CA SER A 232 -21.16 33.40 2.78
C SER A 232 -19.65 33.39 2.45
N TYR A 233 -19.13 32.32 1.85
CA TYR A 233 -17.68 32.16 1.65
C TYR A 233 -17.22 32.36 0.21
N ALA A 234 -18.07 32.10 -0.80
CA ALA A 234 -17.73 32.32 -2.20
C ALA A 234 -18.27 33.66 -2.71
N ALA A 235 -19.60 33.87 -2.66
CA ALA A 235 -20.25 35.03 -3.25
C ALA A 235 -19.96 36.33 -2.46
N ALA A 236 -20.28 36.37 -1.16
CA ALA A 236 -20.12 37.57 -0.34
C ALA A 236 -18.66 38.02 -0.21
N ARG A 237 -17.70 37.08 -0.21
CA ARG A 237 -16.26 37.35 -0.11
C ARG A 237 -15.57 37.52 -1.47
N GLY A 238 -16.29 37.33 -2.58
CA GLY A 238 -15.74 37.40 -3.93
C GLY A 238 -14.63 36.36 -4.19
N LYS A 239 -14.66 35.21 -3.49
CA LYS A 239 -13.63 34.17 -3.61
C LYS A 239 -14.03 33.15 -4.69
N PRO A 240 -13.12 32.79 -5.61
CA PRO A 240 -13.34 31.65 -6.50
C PRO A 240 -13.54 30.35 -5.71
N LEU A 241 -14.43 29.50 -6.20
CA LEU A 241 -14.76 28.19 -5.63
C LEU A 241 -14.15 27.06 -6.47
N LEU A 242 -13.38 26.20 -5.80
CA LEU A 242 -12.97 24.88 -6.26
C LEU A 242 -13.94 23.82 -5.70
N LEU A 243 -14.74 23.21 -6.56
CA LEU A 243 -15.64 22.13 -6.17
C LEU A 243 -14.93 20.78 -6.30
N GLU A 244 -14.72 20.08 -5.19
CA GLU A 244 -14.32 18.67 -5.22
C GLU A 244 -15.57 17.80 -5.14
N THR A 245 -15.73 16.89 -6.10
CA THR A 245 -16.96 16.12 -6.24
C THR A 245 -16.76 14.77 -6.91
N GLY A 246 -17.80 13.95 -6.87
CA GLY A 246 -17.89 12.66 -7.51
C GLY A 246 -19.26 12.05 -7.25
N ALA A 247 -19.62 11.02 -8.02
CA ALA A 247 -20.85 10.27 -7.82
C ALA A 247 -20.52 8.82 -7.50
N LEU A 248 -21.00 8.37 -6.34
CA LEU A 248 -20.80 7.02 -5.84
C LEU A 248 -21.51 6.02 -6.76
N TYR A 249 -20.80 4.94 -7.10
CA TYR A 249 -21.38 3.75 -7.70
C TYR A 249 -20.70 2.51 -7.12
N SER A 250 -21.48 1.50 -6.76
CA SER A 250 -20.97 0.20 -6.31
C SER A 250 -21.54 -0.91 -7.20
N PRO A 251 -20.70 -1.68 -7.92
CA PRO A 251 -21.17 -2.82 -8.70
C PRO A 251 -21.83 -3.92 -7.84
N ALA A 252 -21.49 -3.97 -6.55
CA ALA A 252 -22.05 -4.92 -5.60
C ALA A 252 -23.43 -4.49 -5.06
N SER A 253 -23.78 -3.21 -5.23
CA SER A 253 -25.05 -2.65 -4.77
C SER A 253 -26.09 -2.73 -5.90
N GLY A 254 -27.29 -3.24 -5.60
CA GLY A 254 -28.42 -3.13 -6.52
C GLY A 254 -28.88 -1.67 -6.66
N GLY A 255 -29.61 -1.34 -7.73
CA GLY A 255 -30.16 0.00 -7.95
C GLY A 255 -30.02 0.50 -9.39
N PRO A 256 -30.11 1.83 -9.61
CA PRO A 256 -29.92 2.47 -10.91
C PRO A 256 -28.55 2.20 -11.51
N ALA A 257 -28.45 2.29 -12.84
CA ALA A 257 -27.20 2.05 -13.55
C ALA A 257 -26.18 3.17 -13.29
N GLU A 258 -24.89 2.81 -13.32
CA GLU A 258 -23.76 3.73 -13.14
C GLU A 258 -23.88 4.96 -14.04
N ALA A 259 -24.17 4.74 -15.33
CA ALA A 259 -24.28 5.80 -16.31
C ALA A 259 -25.39 6.81 -15.96
N ASP A 260 -26.53 6.35 -15.44
CA ASP A 260 -27.64 7.23 -15.08
C ASP A 260 -27.28 8.10 -13.87
N ILE A 261 -26.67 7.50 -12.85
CA ILE A 261 -26.25 8.19 -11.62
C ILE A 261 -25.21 9.26 -11.95
N LYS A 262 -24.12 8.87 -12.62
CA LYS A 262 -22.99 9.75 -12.92
C LYS A 262 -23.40 10.86 -13.89
N SER A 263 -24.20 10.56 -14.91
CA SER A 263 -24.68 11.57 -15.87
C SER A 263 -25.67 12.56 -15.23
N ALA A 264 -26.53 12.09 -14.33
CA ALA A 264 -27.46 12.97 -13.61
C ALA A 264 -26.71 13.93 -12.68
N TRP A 265 -25.68 13.46 -11.96
CA TRP A 265 -24.87 14.32 -11.09
C TRP A 265 -24.03 15.30 -11.90
N LEU A 266 -23.36 14.83 -12.96
CA LEU A 266 -22.55 15.65 -13.84
C LEU A 266 -23.35 16.82 -14.43
N ARG A 267 -24.61 16.59 -14.84
CA ARG A 267 -25.48 17.67 -15.35
C ARG A 267 -25.73 18.77 -14.32
N GLN A 268 -25.90 18.44 -13.04
CA GLN A 268 -26.06 19.45 -11.99
C GLN A 268 -24.77 20.26 -11.82
N VAL A 269 -23.62 19.60 -11.80
CA VAL A 269 -22.31 20.24 -11.67
C VAL A 269 -22.03 21.19 -12.83
N LEU A 270 -22.27 20.76 -14.07
CA LEU A 270 -22.02 21.58 -15.26
C LEU A 270 -23.03 22.73 -15.41
N ALA A 271 -24.27 22.55 -14.96
CA ALA A 271 -25.30 23.59 -14.99
C ALA A 271 -25.17 24.63 -13.86
N ALA A 272 -24.46 24.31 -12.78
CA ALA A 272 -24.38 25.15 -11.59
C ALA A 272 -23.96 26.60 -11.87
N PRO A 273 -22.94 26.90 -12.71
CA PRO A 273 -22.58 28.29 -13.04
C PRO A 273 -23.72 29.08 -13.71
N ALA A 274 -24.53 28.43 -14.54
CA ALA A 274 -25.69 29.06 -15.20
C ALA A 274 -26.87 29.23 -14.24
N ALA A 275 -26.92 28.43 -13.17
CA ALA A 275 -27.95 28.48 -12.12
C ALA A 275 -27.64 29.49 -11.00
N GLY A 276 -26.64 30.38 -11.18
CA GLY A 276 -26.25 31.40 -10.22
C GLY A 276 -24.94 31.13 -9.49
N TYR A 277 -24.39 29.91 -9.56
CA TYR A 277 -23.14 29.54 -8.89
C TYR A 277 -21.88 29.94 -9.68
N SER A 278 -21.82 31.19 -10.16
CA SER A 278 -20.78 31.69 -11.08
C SER A 278 -19.35 31.72 -10.52
N SER A 279 -19.19 31.74 -9.19
CA SER A 279 -17.89 31.60 -8.52
C SER A 279 -17.28 30.21 -8.64
N ILE A 280 -17.98 29.16 -9.09
CA ILE A 280 -17.35 27.86 -9.39
C ILE A 280 -16.38 28.04 -10.57
N ARG A 281 -15.07 28.04 -10.27
CA ARG A 281 -14.00 28.27 -11.26
C ARG A 281 -13.17 27.03 -11.55
N ALA A 282 -13.24 26.01 -10.71
CA ALA A 282 -12.61 24.71 -10.93
C ALA A 282 -13.51 23.59 -10.38
N VAL A 283 -13.54 22.47 -11.09
CA VAL A 283 -14.17 21.23 -10.62
C VAL A 283 -13.11 20.13 -10.63
N VAL A 284 -12.87 19.52 -9.48
CA VAL A 284 -11.98 18.38 -9.33
C VAL A 284 -12.84 17.15 -9.09
N TRP A 285 -12.92 16.29 -10.10
CA TRP A 285 -13.66 15.04 -10.00
C TRP A 285 -12.81 13.94 -9.36
N ASN A 286 -13.39 13.18 -8.43
CA ASN A 286 -12.74 12.02 -7.83
C ASN A 286 -12.66 10.85 -8.82
N GLU A 287 -11.58 10.81 -9.61
CA GLU A 287 -11.26 9.70 -10.51
C GLU A 287 -10.54 8.55 -9.79
N ARG A 288 -11.13 8.02 -8.72
CA ARG A 288 -10.56 6.89 -7.96
C ARG A 288 -11.60 5.80 -7.72
N VAL A 289 -11.14 4.60 -7.48
CA VAL A 289 -11.94 3.57 -6.80
C VAL A 289 -11.62 3.71 -5.32
N GLU A 290 -12.60 3.55 -4.46
CA GLU A 290 -12.45 3.50 -3.01
C GLU A 290 -13.03 2.18 -2.49
N GLN A 291 -12.63 1.77 -1.30
CA GLN A 291 -13.31 0.68 -0.60
C GLN A 291 -13.85 1.15 0.75
N ARG A 292 -15.06 0.71 1.10
CA ARG A 292 -15.70 0.91 2.42
C ARG A 292 -15.94 -0.44 3.10
N ALA A 293 -15.94 -0.43 4.43
CA ALA A 293 -16.10 -1.59 5.31
C ALA A 293 -15.08 -2.72 5.03
N SER A 294 -13.95 -2.74 5.76
CA SER A 294 -13.00 -3.87 5.82
C SER A 294 -12.65 -4.53 4.46
N GLY A 295 -12.61 -3.75 3.37
CA GLY A 295 -12.25 -4.23 2.04
C GLY A 295 -13.29 -5.10 1.31
N GLU A 296 -14.55 -5.11 1.75
CA GLU A 296 -15.59 -5.98 1.18
C GLU A 296 -16.38 -5.32 0.03
N VAL A 297 -16.48 -3.99 0.00
CA VAL A 297 -17.28 -3.29 -1.04
C VAL A 297 -16.49 -2.17 -1.73
N ALA A 298 -16.37 -2.30 -3.05
CA ALA A 298 -15.74 -1.31 -3.92
C ALA A 298 -16.74 -0.24 -4.36
N ILE A 299 -16.33 1.02 -4.21
CA ILE A 299 -17.01 2.21 -4.68
C ILE A 299 -16.20 2.78 -5.84
N ASP A 300 -16.79 2.86 -7.02
CA ASP A 300 -16.18 3.42 -8.21
C ASP A 300 -16.65 4.86 -8.46
N TRP A 301 -15.78 5.82 -8.16
CA TRP A 301 -16.05 7.24 -8.42
C TRP A 301 -15.65 7.66 -9.84
N ARG A 302 -14.91 6.83 -10.59
CA ARG A 302 -14.29 7.21 -11.86
C ARG A 302 -15.33 7.50 -12.93
N LEU A 303 -15.20 8.61 -13.64
CA LEU A 303 -16.08 8.98 -14.73
C LEU A 303 -15.51 8.55 -16.09
N THR A 304 -14.20 8.35 -16.17
CA THR A 304 -13.50 8.05 -17.44
C THR A 304 -13.16 6.57 -17.64
N ALA A 305 -13.49 5.71 -16.68
CA ALA A 305 -13.11 4.29 -16.72
C ALA A 305 -13.97 3.46 -17.68
N ASP A 306 -15.26 3.80 -17.80
CA ASP A 306 -16.18 3.17 -18.73
C ASP A 306 -16.36 4.04 -20.00
N PRO A 307 -16.25 3.47 -21.22
CA PRO A 307 -16.41 4.24 -22.46
C PRO A 307 -17.77 4.94 -22.60
N GLY A 308 -18.84 4.39 -22.03
CA GLY A 308 -20.18 4.99 -22.06
C GLY A 308 -20.23 6.28 -21.24
N THR A 309 -19.78 6.22 -19.98
CA THR A 309 -19.73 7.40 -19.11
C THR A 309 -18.70 8.44 -19.57
N ALA A 310 -17.55 8.00 -20.09
CA ALA A 310 -16.54 8.88 -20.69
C ALA A 310 -17.08 9.64 -21.91
N GLY A 311 -17.85 8.96 -22.78
CA GLY A 311 -18.50 9.58 -23.94
C GLY A 311 -19.55 10.63 -23.55
N VAL A 312 -20.35 10.35 -22.51
CA VAL A 312 -21.31 11.33 -21.96
C VAL A 312 -20.59 12.55 -21.39
N LEU A 313 -19.49 12.34 -20.65
CA LEU A 313 -18.67 13.45 -20.13
C LEU A 313 -18.08 14.29 -21.27
N ALA A 314 -17.52 13.66 -22.30
CA ALA A 314 -16.93 14.36 -23.44
C ALA A 314 -17.96 15.28 -24.13
N ALA A 315 -19.16 14.74 -24.43
CA ALA A 315 -20.24 15.50 -25.05
C ALA A 315 -20.75 16.64 -24.14
N ALA A 316 -20.92 16.36 -22.85
CA ALA A 316 -21.36 17.37 -21.89
C ALA A 316 -20.33 18.50 -21.70
N LEU A 317 -19.03 18.18 -21.77
CA LEU A 317 -17.97 19.18 -21.72
C LEU A 317 -17.96 20.07 -22.97
N ASP A 318 -18.21 19.52 -24.16
CA ASP A 318 -18.32 20.29 -25.42
C ASP A 318 -19.43 21.34 -25.39
N GLU A 319 -20.53 21.05 -24.69
CA GLU A 319 -21.66 21.95 -24.51
C GLU A 319 -21.50 22.90 -23.31
N SER A 320 -20.53 22.64 -22.44
CA SER A 320 -20.32 23.41 -21.21
C SER A 320 -19.42 24.63 -21.41
N ARG A 321 -19.38 25.51 -20.40
CA ARG A 321 -18.42 26.63 -20.33
C ARG A 321 -17.07 26.24 -19.71
N PHE A 322 -16.91 24.98 -19.28
CA PHE A 322 -15.69 24.52 -18.63
C PHE A 322 -14.58 24.27 -19.64
N LEU A 323 -13.38 24.73 -19.31
CA LEU A 323 -12.19 24.51 -20.12
C LEU A 323 -11.52 23.19 -19.76
N THR A 324 -10.91 22.57 -20.75
CA THR A 324 -10.03 21.39 -20.61
C THR A 324 -8.59 21.82 -20.86
N GLY A 325 -7.62 20.99 -20.48
CA GLY A 325 -6.21 21.27 -20.80
C GLY A 325 -5.97 21.20 -22.31
N THR A 326 -4.78 21.60 -22.75
CA THR A 326 -4.36 21.48 -24.15
C THR A 326 -3.13 20.60 -24.24
N ALA A 327 -3.18 19.52 -25.02
CA ALA A 327 -1.99 18.74 -25.32
C ALA A 327 -0.94 19.67 -25.97
N GLY A 328 0.23 19.81 -25.36
CA GLY A 328 1.29 20.64 -25.92
C GLY A 328 1.65 20.16 -27.33
N THR A 329 1.73 21.07 -28.29
CA THR A 329 2.33 20.80 -29.62
C THR A 329 3.85 20.72 -29.46
N GLY A 330 4.33 19.67 -28.79
CA GLY A 330 5.74 19.31 -28.75
C GLY A 330 5.98 18.22 -29.78
N GLU A 331 6.71 18.56 -30.84
CA GLU A 331 7.41 17.60 -31.70
C GLU A 331 8.14 16.57 -30.83
N GLY A 332 8.29 15.33 -31.32
CA GLY A 332 8.85 14.17 -30.63
C GLY A 332 10.22 14.42 -29.98
N GLY A 333 10.20 15.04 -28.81
CA GLY A 333 11.36 15.37 -28.01
C GLY A 333 11.83 14.12 -27.29
N ASN A 334 13.02 13.66 -27.67
CA ASN A 334 13.79 12.70 -26.91
C ASN A 334 13.69 12.97 -25.41
N ALA A 335 13.32 11.95 -24.66
CA ALA A 335 13.45 11.90 -23.20
C ALA A 335 14.92 12.19 -22.82
N ALA A 336 15.20 13.43 -22.45
CA ALA A 336 16.47 13.84 -21.89
C ALA A 336 16.28 15.02 -20.95
N GLY A 337 16.51 14.78 -19.65
CA GLY A 337 16.95 15.82 -18.72
C GLY A 337 15.96 16.25 -17.62
N GLY A 338 15.52 15.33 -16.77
CA GLY A 338 15.03 15.64 -15.42
C GLY A 338 15.82 14.81 -14.39
N ALA A 339 16.28 15.42 -13.30
CA ALA A 339 17.10 14.77 -12.25
C ALA A 339 16.36 13.58 -11.59
N PRO A 340 17.08 12.62 -10.96
CA PRO A 340 16.93 11.19 -11.21
C PRO A 340 15.65 10.60 -10.60
N GLY A 341 14.58 10.54 -11.38
CA GLY A 341 13.67 9.39 -11.31
C GLY A 341 14.45 8.13 -11.73
N GLY A 342 14.10 6.96 -11.20
CA GLY A 342 14.79 5.71 -11.51
C GLY A 342 15.11 5.52 -13.01
N ARG A 343 16.19 4.82 -13.31
CA ARG A 343 16.71 4.73 -14.68
C ARG A 343 15.83 3.82 -15.52
N THR A 344 15.20 4.39 -16.54
CA THR A 344 14.47 3.63 -17.56
C THR A 344 15.39 3.36 -18.75
N VAL A 345 15.60 2.09 -19.09
CA VAL A 345 16.24 1.70 -20.35
C VAL A 345 15.15 1.24 -21.31
N SER A 346 15.07 1.89 -22.47
CA SER A 346 14.05 1.65 -23.48
C SER A 346 14.65 1.32 -24.86
N GLY A 347 13.80 0.92 -25.80
CA GLY A 347 14.21 0.64 -27.19
C GLY A 347 15.19 -0.53 -27.31
N GLY A 348 16.12 -0.44 -28.27
CA GLY A 348 17.09 -1.51 -28.56
C GLY A 348 17.97 -1.89 -27.36
N TRP A 349 18.31 -0.94 -26.49
CA TRP A 349 19.12 -1.19 -25.29
C TRP A 349 18.40 -2.07 -24.26
N ALA A 350 17.08 -1.93 -24.12
CA ALA A 350 16.30 -2.77 -23.23
C ALA A 350 16.33 -4.23 -23.70
N TRP A 351 16.12 -4.45 -24.99
CA TRP A 351 16.17 -5.77 -25.61
C TRP A 351 17.57 -6.37 -25.61
N LEU A 352 18.62 -5.56 -25.78
CA LEU A 352 20.01 -6.01 -25.62
C LEU A 352 20.29 -6.44 -24.18
N ALA A 353 19.83 -5.69 -23.18
CA ALA A 353 19.96 -6.07 -21.78
C ALA A 353 19.21 -7.38 -21.47
N ALA A 354 17.98 -7.54 -21.99
CA ALA A 354 17.21 -8.78 -21.89
C ALA A 354 17.93 -9.97 -22.56
N ALA A 355 18.47 -9.78 -23.76
CA ALA A 355 19.26 -10.79 -24.46
C ALA A 355 20.54 -11.16 -23.70
N ALA A 356 21.22 -10.17 -23.10
CA ALA A 356 22.38 -10.41 -22.24
C ALA A 356 22.00 -11.20 -20.99
N ALA A 357 20.85 -10.92 -20.36
CA ALA A 357 20.37 -11.68 -19.20
C ALA A 357 20.08 -13.14 -19.56
N LEU A 358 19.44 -13.38 -20.72
CA LEU A 358 19.19 -14.72 -21.24
C LEU A 358 20.49 -15.45 -21.61
N ALA A 359 21.45 -14.76 -22.23
CA ALA A 359 22.75 -15.33 -22.54
C ALA A 359 23.53 -15.70 -21.28
N LEU A 360 23.52 -14.83 -20.26
CA LEU A 360 24.13 -15.11 -18.96
C LEU A 360 23.47 -16.33 -18.30
N ALA A 361 22.14 -16.41 -18.30
CA ALA A 361 21.41 -17.56 -17.78
C ALA A 361 21.77 -18.85 -18.52
N ALA A 362 21.90 -18.80 -19.85
CA ALA A 362 22.32 -19.94 -20.66
C ALA A 362 23.77 -20.37 -20.33
N VAL A 363 24.69 -19.42 -20.12
CA VAL A 363 26.06 -19.71 -19.69
C VAL A 363 26.06 -20.37 -18.31
N VAL A 364 25.36 -19.80 -17.34
CA VAL A 364 25.22 -20.38 -15.98
C VAL A 364 24.57 -21.76 -16.03
N TRP A 365 23.64 -21.99 -16.96
CA TRP A 365 23.01 -23.30 -17.15
C TRP A 365 23.99 -24.34 -17.72
N VAL A 366 24.77 -23.98 -18.75
CA VAL A 366 25.69 -24.90 -19.46
C VAL A 366 26.98 -25.16 -18.67
N LEU A 367 27.37 -24.19 -17.84
CA LEU A 367 28.43 -24.19 -16.81
C LEU A 367 28.87 -25.58 -16.33
N PRO A 368 28.03 -26.22 -15.49
CA PRO A 368 28.31 -27.47 -14.78
C PRO A 368 28.32 -28.69 -15.70
N PHE A 369 27.77 -28.59 -16.92
CA PHE A 369 27.73 -29.72 -17.84
C PHE A 369 28.96 -29.81 -18.73
N ARG A 370 29.55 -28.67 -19.12
CA ARG A 370 30.68 -28.65 -20.05
C ARG A 370 32.04 -28.59 -19.40
N TRP A 371 32.15 -28.07 -18.17
CA TRP A 371 33.44 -27.87 -17.52
C TRP A 371 33.60 -28.80 -16.30
N ALA A 372 34.58 -29.71 -16.37
CA ALA A 372 34.86 -30.69 -15.32
C ALA A 372 35.17 -30.04 -13.95
N THR A 373 35.75 -28.84 -13.95
CA THR A 373 36.00 -28.07 -12.71
C THR A 373 34.71 -27.61 -12.04
N ALA A 374 33.69 -27.23 -12.83
CA ALA A 374 32.39 -26.80 -12.31
C ALA A 374 31.60 -27.98 -11.70
N GLN A 375 31.79 -29.21 -12.21
CA GLN A 375 31.20 -30.41 -11.60
C GLN A 375 31.70 -30.67 -10.17
N LYS A 376 32.93 -30.24 -9.84
CA LYS A 376 33.47 -30.36 -8.48
C LYS A 376 32.79 -29.43 -7.48
N TRP A 377 32.04 -28.42 -7.94
CA TRP A 377 31.28 -27.48 -7.11
C TRP A 377 29.92 -28.00 -6.66
N ALA A 378 29.45 -29.08 -7.28
CA ALA A 378 28.15 -29.66 -7.00
C ALA A 378 28.00 -30.08 -5.53
N TYR A 379 26.75 -30.07 -5.07
CA TYR A 379 26.38 -30.50 -3.73
C TYR A 379 26.73 -31.98 -3.52
N ALA A 380 27.50 -32.27 -2.48
CA ALA A 380 27.73 -33.62 -2.00
C ALA A 380 26.80 -33.88 -0.81
N ASP A 381 26.04 -34.98 -0.86
CA ASP A 381 25.06 -35.35 0.17
C ASP A 381 25.78 -35.91 1.40
N GLU A 382 26.38 -35.03 2.22
CA GLU A 382 27.23 -35.42 3.36
C GLU A 382 26.49 -35.41 4.71
N ASN A 383 25.29 -34.80 4.79
CA ASN A 383 24.57 -34.59 6.06
C ASN A 383 23.12 -35.06 6.00
N ALA A 384 22.60 -35.55 7.14
CA ALA A 384 21.18 -35.93 7.28
C ALA A 384 20.20 -34.74 7.11
N ARG A 385 20.69 -33.50 7.26
CA ARG A 385 19.95 -32.25 7.04
C ARG A 385 20.48 -31.52 5.81
N ASP A 386 19.60 -31.21 4.86
CA ASP A 386 19.97 -30.51 3.63
C ASP A 386 20.14 -29.01 3.87
N ARG A 387 21.40 -28.57 3.84
CA ARG A 387 21.77 -27.16 4.09
C ARG A 387 21.32 -26.21 2.98
N ARG A 388 21.00 -26.71 1.77
CA ARG A 388 20.45 -25.87 0.69
C ARG A 388 19.12 -25.27 1.08
N VAL A 389 18.27 -26.04 1.76
CA VAL A 389 16.97 -25.57 2.25
C VAL A 389 17.16 -24.51 3.34
N ASP A 390 18.14 -24.68 4.23
CA ASP A 390 18.48 -23.66 5.22
C ASP A 390 18.99 -22.38 4.54
N MET A 391 19.84 -22.47 3.52
CA MET A 391 20.32 -21.30 2.78
C MET A 391 19.18 -20.54 2.07
N LEU A 392 18.23 -21.24 1.44
CA LEU A 392 17.04 -20.62 0.83
C LEU A 392 16.15 -19.94 1.89
N ARG A 393 15.97 -20.56 3.05
CA ARG A 393 15.25 -19.95 4.18
C ARG A 393 15.97 -18.70 4.71
N GLY A 394 17.30 -18.74 4.76
CA GLY A 394 18.15 -17.59 5.11
C GLY A 394 17.99 -16.42 4.14
N MET A 395 17.92 -16.72 2.83
CA MET A 395 17.66 -15.73 1.79
C MET A 395 16.24 -15.16 1.91
N ALA A 396 15.24 -16.01 2.14
CA ALA A 396 13.85 -15.57 2.33
C ALA A 396 13.70 -14.63 3.54
N ILE A 397 14.30 -14.96 4.68
CA ILE A 397 14.22 -14.09 5.86
C ILE A 397 15.00 -12.78 5.66
N LEU A 398 16.10 -12.80 4.91
CA LEU A 398 16.81 -11.57 4.54
C LEU A 398 15.91 -10.63 3.72
N PHE A 399 15.19 -11.16 2.73
CA PHE A 399 14.24 -10.37 1.94
C PHE A 399 13.12 -9.79 2.81
N VAL A 400 12.58 -10.57 3.74
CA VAL A 400 11.57 -10.10 4.70
C VAL A 400 12.11 -8.93 5.53
N VAL A 401 13.30 -9.07 6.12
CA VAL A 401 13.91 -8.01 6.95
C VAL A 401 14.14 -6.74 6.15
N VAL A 402 14.72 -6.83 4.95
CA VAL A 402 14.99 -5.64 4.12
C VAL A 402 13.68 -4.94 3.75
N ASN A 403 12.68 -5.70 3.30
CA ASN A 403 11.41 -5.16 2.82
C ASN A 403 10.53 -4.60 3.96
N HIS A 404 10.59 -5.17 5.16
CA HIS A 404 9.84 -4.63 6.32
C HIS A 404 10.45 -3.36 6.91
N VAL A 405 11.78 -3.19 6.81
CA VAL A 405 12.45 -1.96 7.26
C VAL A 405 12.17 -0.79 6.31
N GLY A 406 12.12 -1.03 4.99
CA GLY A 406 11.66 -0.05 4.00
C GLY A 406 12.53 1.21 3.86
N LEU A 407 13.81 1.15 4.24
CA LEU A 407 14.75 2.26 4.05
C LEU A 407 15.31 2.25 2.62
N THR A 408 15.31 3.40 1.95
CA THR A 408 15.94 3.56 0.63
C THR A 408 17.43 3.25 0.71
N SER A 409 17.87 2.15 0.09
CA SER A 409 19.23 1.63 0.20
C SER A 409 19.62 0.76 -0.99
N LEU A 410 20.92 0.45 -1.11
CA LEU A 410 21.40 -0.51 -2.11
C LEU A 410 20.82 -1.93 -1.91
N PHE A 411 20.40 -2.28 -0.68
CA PHE A 411 19.78 -3.58 -0.43
C PHE A 411 18.39 -3.68 -1.05
N GLN A 412 17.62 -2.59 -1.06
CA GLN A 412 16.29 -2.56 -1.64
C GLN A 412 16.32 -2.83 -3.16
N LEU A 413 17.36 -2.37 -3.85
CA LEU A 413 17.63 -2.66 -5.27
C LEU A 413 17.86 -4.15 -5.54
N LEU A 414 18.15 -4.96 -4.52
CA LEU A 414 18.46 -6.38 -4.64
C LEU A 414 17.34 -7.30 -4.12
N THR A 415 16.34 -6.78 -3.39
CA THR A 415 15.36 -7.60 -2.65
C THR A 415 13.90 -7.41 -3.06
N GLN A 416 13.58 -6.44 -3.93
CA GLN A 416 12.21 -6.12 -4.33
C GLN A 416 11.96 -6.51 -5.79
N GLU A 417 11.18 -7.57 -6.02
CA GLU A 417 10.77 -8.15 -7.32
C GLU A 417 11.85 -8.34 -8.41
N THR A 418 13.13 -8.14 -8.11
CA THR A 418 14.25 -8.24 -9.05
C THR A 418 14.48 -9.64 -9.60
N ILE A 419 14.09 -10.66 -8.85
CA ILE A 419 14.21 -12.08 -9.24
C ILE A 419 12.89 -12.56 -9.89
N GLY A 420 11.87 -11.70 -9.96
CA GLY A 420 10.51 -11.97 -10.42
C GLY A 420 9.49 -11.40 -9.44
N ALA A 421 8.22 -11.34 -9.86
CA ALA A 421 7.08 -10.94 -9.01
C ALA A 421 6.82 -11.96 -7.87
N VAL A 422 7.72 -12.03 -6.90
CA VAL A 422 7.74 -12.92 -5.74
C VAL A 422 8.28 -12.18 -4.53
N SER A 423 7.79 -12.51 -3.35
CA SER A 423 8.15 -11.94 -2.05
C SER A 423 8.78 -12.98 -1.12
N GLY A 424 9.49 -12.48 -0.10
CA GLY A 424 10.08 -13.31 0.96
C GLY A 424 9.03 -14.17 1.70
N ALA A 425 7.80 -13.68 1.86
CA ALA A 425 6.72 -14.40 2.53
C ALA A 425 6.32 -15.70 1.80
N GLU A 426 6.19 -15.66 0.47
CA GLU A 426 5.83 -16.85 -0.31
C GLU A 426 6.90 -17.94 -0.23
N PHE A 427 8.18 -17.54 -0.33
CA PHE A 427 9.29 -18.45 -0.09
C PHE A 427 9.24 -19.04 1.31
N PHE A 428 8.96 -18.22 2.31
CA PHE A 428 8.92 -18.67 3.70
C PHE A 428 7.83 -19.72 3.92
N VAL A 429 6.62 -19.52 3.37
CA VAL A 429 5.48 -20.44 3.49
C VAL A 429 5.76 -21.75 2.78
N LEU A 430 6.21 -21.69 1.52
CA LEU A 430 6.52 -22.89 0.73
C LEU A 430 7.66 -23.70 1.35
N LEU A 431 8.78 -23.05 1.71
CA LEU A 431 9.94 -23.74 2.30
C LEU A 431 9.63 -24.33 3.67
N SER A 432 8.76 -23.69 4.45
CA SER A 432 8.32 -24.24 5.74
C SER A 432 7.52 -25.53 5.57
N GLY A 433 6.61 -25.57 4.59
CA GLY A 433 5.93 -26.81 4.20
C GLY A 433 6.94 -27.89 3.79
N ALA A 434 7.90 -27.54 2.93
CA ALA A 434 8.93 -28.47 2.45
C ALA A 434 9.79 -29.05 3.58
N VAL A 435 10.20 -28.24 4.56
CA VAL A 435 10.93 -28.73 5.74
C VAL A 435 10.07 -29.71 6.55
N LEU A 436 8.79 -29.41 6.77
CA LEU A 436 7.90 -30.34 7.48
C LEU A 436 7.74 -31.67 6.73
N GLY A 437 7.55 -31.62 5.42
CA GLY A 437 7.48 -32.81 4.57
C GLY A 437 8.72 -33.69 4.67
N VAL A 438 9.92 -33.09 4.64
CA VAL A 438 11.20 -33.82 4.77
C VAL A 438 11.39 -34.40 6.17
N VAL A 439 11.08 -33.63 7.22
CA VAL A 439 11.39 -33.99 8.61
C VAL A 439 10.39 -34.98 9.20
N TYR A 440 9.09 -34.78 8.95
CA TYR A 440 8.03 -35.62 9.52
C TYR A 440 7.49 -36.66 8.54
N GLY A 441 7.83 -36.58 7.25
CA GLY A 441 7.38 -37.54 6.25
C GLY A 441 7.74 -39.01 6.55
N PRO A 442 8.98 -39.33 6.98
CA PRO A 442 9.32 -40.68 7.43
C PRO A 442 8.59 -41.06 8.73
N ARG A 443 8.43 -40.10 9.66
CA ARG A 443 7.90 -40.36 11.01
C ARG A 443 6.39 -40.59 11.05
N VAL A 444 5.63 -40.01 10.12
CA VAL A 444 4.16 -40.18 10.09
C VAL A 444 3.74 -41.60 9.76
N THR A 445 4.59 -42.37 9.09
CA THR A 445 4.35 -43.79 8.79
C THR A 445 4.49 -44.67 10.03
N ASP A 446 5.44 -44.31 10.92
CA ASP A 446 5.78 -45.12 12.08
C ASP A 446 4.97 -44.72 13.33
N ASN A 447 4.79 -43.42 13.56
CA ASN A 447 4.09 -42.90 14.73
C ASN A 447 3.49 -41.51 14.47
N ILE A 448 2.24 -41.47 14.00
CA ILE A 448 1.50 -40.23 13.78
C ILE A 448 1.28 -39.43 15.07
N GLY A 449 1.17 -40.09 16.23
CA GLY A 449 0.99 -39.43 17.52
C GLY A 449 2.14 -38.48 17.83
N ASP A 450 3.38 -38.94 17.66
CA ASP A 450 4.58 -38.10 17.84
C ASP A 450 4.62 -36.91 16.86
N VAL A 451 4.10 -37.08 15.64
CA VAL A 451 3.97 -35.98 14.68
C VAL A 451 2.95 -34.96 15.18
N VAL A 452 1.76 -35.40 15.58
CA VAL A 452 0.68 -34.55 16.11
C VAL A 452 1.17 -33.78 17.34
N ASP A 453 1.81 -34.45 18.29
CA ASP A 453 2.29 -33.83 19.53
C ASP A 453 3.32 -32.75 19.23
N LYS A 454 4.31 -33.04 18.37
CA LYS A 454 5.38 -32.10 18.03
C LYS A 454 4.88 -30.90 17.21
N THR A 455 3.99 -31.12 16.24
CA THR A 455 3.45 -30.02 15.43
C THR A 455 2.48 -29.16 16.24
N THR A 456 1.66 -29.76 17.10
CA THR A 456 0.73 -29.05 17.97
C THR A 456 1.47 -28.25 19.03
N ALA A 457 2.47 -28.83 19.70
CA ALA A 457 3.31 -28.10 20.65
C ALA A 457 4.06 -26.94 19.99
N ARG A 458 4.53 -27.13 18.75
CA ARG A 458 5.15 -26.06 17.98
C ARG A 458 4.16 -24.97 17.61
N SER A 459 2.95 -25.33 17.14
CA SER A 459 1.90 -24.37 16.81
C SER A 459 1.47 -23.56 18.04
N TRP A 460 1.26 -24.22 19.18
CA TRP A 460 0.97 -23.56 20.44
C TRP A 460 2.07 -22.56 20.84
N LYS A 461 3.34 -22.96 20.70
CA LYS A 461 4.46 -22.05 20.96
C LYS A 461 4.44 -20.83 20.03
N LEU A 462 4.11 -21.01 18.75
CA LEU A 462 3.98 -19.88 17.81
C LEU A 462 2.84 -18.96 18.19
N TYR A 463 1.69 -19.52 18.55
CA TYR A 463 0.51 -18.76 18.98
C TYR A 463 0.81 -17.92 20.22
N VAL A 464 1.39 -18.52 21.27
CA VAL A 464 1.78 -17.79 22.49
C VAL A 464 2.84 -16.72 22.19
N THR A 465 3.78 -17.03 21.29
CA THR A 465 4.79 -16.04 20.86
C THR A 465 4.13 -14.87 20.15
N ALA A 466 3.14 -15.12 19.29
CA ALA A 466 2.40 -14.06 18.60
C ALA A 466 1.65 -13.17 19.58
N LEU A 467 0.90 -13.76 20.50
CA LEU A 467 0.22 -13.03 21.56
C LEU A 467 1.20 -12.19 22.39
N THR A 468 2.37 -12.76 22.73
CA THR A 468 3.41 -12.06 23.49
C THR A 468 3.96 -10.86 22.72
N VAL A 469 4.22 -10.99 21.42
CA VAL A 469 4.70 -9.87 20.59
C VAL A 469 3.63 -8.78 20.46
N VAL A 470 2.36 -9.17 20.25
CA VAL A 470 1.23 -8.22 20.19
C VAL A 470 1.17 -7.40 21.46
N MET A 471 1.18 -8.06 22.62
CA MET A 471 1.13 -7.40 23.93
C MET A 471 2.39 -6.58 24.23
N ALA A 472 3.57 -7.07 23.85
CA ALA A 472 4.82 -6.33 24.05
C ALA A 472 4.84 -5.03 23.24
N VAL A 473 4.40 -5.07 21.98
CA VAL A 473 4.29 -3.87 21.14
C VAL A 473 3.25 -2.90 21.71
N PHE A 474 2.12 -3.40 22.20
CA PHE A 474 1.12 -2.56 22.89
C PHE A 474 1.72 -1.86 24.13
N VAL A 475 2.40 -2.59 25.02
CA VAL A 475 3.02 -1.97 26.21
C VAL A 475 4.06 -0.92 25.81
N ILE A 476 4.82 -1.17 24.74
CA ILE A 476 5.78 -0.21 24.20
C ILE A 476 5.07 1.00 23.58
N SER A 477 3.92 0.83 22.94
CA SER A 477 3.16 1.92 22.32
C SER A 477 2.60 2.91 23.35
N LEU A 478 2.44 2.50 24.61
CA LEU A 478 2.05 3.38 25.71
C LEU A 478 3.15 4.38 26.12
N ILE A 479 4.38 4.24 25.61
CA ILE A 479 5.50 5.14 25.94
C ILE A 479 5.49 6.31 24.94
N PRO A 480 5.11 7.54 25.34
CA PRO A 480 4.90 8.64 24.38
C PRO A 480 6.17 9.09 23.63
N ARG A 481 7.35 8.77 24.17
CA ARG A 481 8.65 9.10 23.57
C ARG A 481 9.06 8.14 22.45
N ILE A 482 8.34 7.05 22.24
CA ILE A 482 8.66 6.02 21.24
C ILE A 482 7.66 6.12 20.10
N GLN A 483 8.17 6.29 18.87
CA GLN A 483 7.37 6.27 17.65
C GLN A 483 6.98 4.83 17.29
N SER A 484 5.94 4.34 17.95
CA SER A 484 5.39 2.99 17.78
C SER A 484 4.53 2.85 16.52
N SER A 485 4.12 3.96 15.89
CA SER A 485 3.27 3.98 14.70
C SER A 485 3.82 3.19 13.51
N VAL A 486 5.14 2.97 13.42
CA VAL A 486 5.75 2.12 12.37
C VAL A 486 5.37 0.64 12.52
N LEU A 487 5.01 0.22 13.74
CA LEU A 487 4.53 -1.13 14.05
C LEU A 487 3.01 -1.16 14.26
N THR A 488 2.43 -0.14 14.89
CA THR A 488 1.01 -0.11 15.25
C THR A 488 0.12 0.44 14.16
N ALA A 489 0.66 1.19 13.19
CA ALA A 489 -0.08 1.66 12.03
C ALA A 489 0.44 1.04 10.73
N PHE A 490 -0.46 0.86 9.77
CA PHE A 490 -0.14 0.40 8.43
C PHE A 490 -0.69 1.40 7.42
N THR A 491 0.19 1.99 6.62
CA THR A 491 -0.22 2.76 5.45
C THR A 491 -0.31 1.82 4.26
N ASP A 492 -1.52 1.62 3.72
CA ASP A 492 -1.69 0.81 2.53
C ASP A 492 -1.02 1.52 1.34
N GLN A 493 -0.23 0.77 0.59
CA GLN A 493 0.45 1.26 -0.61
C GLN A 493 -0.35 0.96 -1.89
N GLY A 494 -1.63 0.61 -1.74
CA GLY A 494 -2.48 0.22 -2.85
C GLY A 494 -2.30 -1.24 -3.28
N THR A 495 -1.72 -2.08 -2.41
CA THR A 495 -1.37 -3.48 -2.72
C THR A 495 -2.03 -4.49 -1.78
N GLY A 496 -2.82 -4.03 -0.81
CA GLY A 496 -3.59 -4.86 0.12
C GLY A 496 -4.90 -5.42 -0.45
N GLY A 497 -5.69 -6.11 0.37
CA GLY A 497 -7.01 -6.65 -0.03
C GLY A 497 -7.99 -5.58 -0.54
N ALA A 498 -7.82 -4.33 -0.08
CA ALA A 498 -8.58 -3.16 -0.51
C ALA A 498 -8.12 -2.57 -1.86
N GLY A 499 -7.03 -3.05 -2.46
CA GLY A 499 -6.53 -2.63 -3.78
C GLY A 499 -5.92 -1.22 -3.84
N SER A 500 -5.63 -0.72 -5.04
CA SER A 500 -4.95 0.57 -5.26
C SER A 500 -5.72 1.78 -4.70
N ALA A 501 -7.02 1.62 -4.59
CA ALA A 501 -7.99 2.48 -3.92
C ALA A 501 -7.65 2.90 -2.48
N ALA A 502 -6.95 2.04 -1.74
CA ALA A 502 -6.56 2.28 -0.35
C ALA A 502 -5.17 2.92 -0.22
N ALA A 503 -4.46 3.16 -1.33
CA ALA A 503 -3.13 3.76 -1.31
C ALA A 503 -3.11 5.09 -0.53
N GLY A 504 -2.21 5.21 0.44
CA GLY A 504 -2.05 6.39 1.29
C GLY A 504 -2.96 6.44 2.52
N ARG A 505 -3.94 5.52 2.65
CA ARG A 505 -4.76 5.38 3.86
C ARG A 505 -3.94 4.68 4.96
N SER A 506 -3.91 5.28 6.14
CA SER A 506 -3.25 4.71 7.32
C SER A 506 -4.29 4.10 8.23
N TYR A 507 -4.13 2.81 8.52
CA TYR A 507 -4.96 2.05 9.44
C TYR A 507 -4.21 1.91 10.76
N ASP A 508 -4.88 2.20 11.87
CA ASP A 508 -4.38 1.81 13.18
C ASP A 508 -4.72 0.33 13.41
N MET A 509 -3.68 -0.49 13.51
CA MET A 509 -3.77 -1.94 13.71
C MET A 509 -3.96 -2.33 15.18
N TYR A 510 -3.94 -1.33 16.07
CA TYR A 510 -4.16 -1.43 17.51
C TYR A 510 -5.34 -0.56 17.97
N SER A 511 -6.21 -0.15 17.04
CA SER A 511 -7.42 0.60 17.37
C SER A 511 -8.19 -0.12 18.48
N ASP A 512 -8.66 0.62 19.47
CA ASP A 512 -9.43 0.12 20.61
C ASP A 512 -8.70 -0.80 21.61
N VAL A 513 -7.43 -1.17 21.38
CA VAL A 513 -6.64 -1.99 22.33
C VAL A 513 -6.39 -1.23 23.64
N GLU A 514 -6.42 0.10 23.62
CA GLU A 514 -6.39 0.97 24.79
C GLU A 514 -7.55 0.72 25.77
N GLY A 515 -8.66 0.11 25.30
CA GLY A 515 -9.74 -0.37 26.15
C GLY A 515 -9.28 -1.38 27.22
N LEU A 516 -8.09 -1.98 27.09
CA LEU A 516 -7.45 -2.79 28.15
C LEU A 516 -7.11 -1.99 29.40
N LEU A 517 -6.92 -0.68 29.29
CA LEU A 517 -6.61 0.22 30.39
C LEU A 517 -7.87 0.77 31.07
N GLN A 518 -9.05 0.56 30.47
CA GLN A 518 -10.33 1.00 31.01
C GLN A 518 -10.89 -0.05 31.99
N PHE A 519 -11.56 0.40 33.06
CA PHE A 519 -12.22 -0.49 34.01
C PHE A 519 -13.73 -0.21 34.08
N PRO A 520 -14.59 -1.23 33.85
CA PRO A 520 -14.24 -2.60 33.47
C PRO A 520 -13.72 -2.73 32.04
N VAL A 521 -12.80 -3.67 31.80
CA VAL A 521 -12.30 -3.96 30.45
C VAL A 521 -13.48 -4.42 29.57
N PRO A 522 -13.66 -3.88 28.35
CA PRO A 522 -14.74 -4.30 27.46
C PRO A 522 -14.69 -5.80 27.16
N ALA A 523 -15.81 -6.50 27.40
CA ALA A 523 -15.86 -7.97 27.30
C ALA A 523 -15.54 -8.51 25.89
N TRP A 524 -15.79 -7.70 24.85
CA TRP A 524 -15.51 -8.06 23.46
C TRP A 524 -14.03 -7.96 23.09
N LEU A 525 -13.19 -7.27 23.87
CA LEU A 525 -11.79 -6.99 23.53
C LEU A 525 -10.88 -8.20 23.75
N ILE A 526 -11.10 -8.98 24.82
CA ILE A 526 -10.31 -10.17 25.13
C ILE A 526 -10.40 -11.23 24.01
N PRO A 527 -11.60 -11.60 23.51
CA PRO A 527 -11.72 -12.50 22.36
C PRO A 527 -10.94 -12.02 21.13
N LYS A 528 -11.01 -10.73 20.78
CA LYS A 528 -10.29 -10.16 19.63
C LYS A 528 -8.77 -10.33 19.75
N ILE A 529 -8.22 -10.08 20.94
CA ILE A 529 -6.79 -10.28 21.22
C ILE A 529 -6.40 -11.76 21.08
N LEU A 530 -7.20 -12.67 21.65
CA LEU A 530 -6.95 -14.11 21.57
C LEU A 530 -7.10 -14.63 20.13
N LEU A 531 -7.97 -14.03 19.33
CA LEU A 531 -8.15 -14.36 17.92
C LEU A 531 -7.12 -13.68 17.00
N LEU A 532 -6.17 -12.93 17.55
CA LEU A 532 -5.14 -12.19 16.80
C LEU A 532 -5.77 -11.25 15.76
N GLU A 533 -6.85 -10.55 16.14
CA GLU A 533 -7.42 -9.45 15.36
C GLU A 533 -6.54 -8.19 15.42
N PHE A 534 -5.63 -8.12 16.39
CA PHE A 534 -4.63 -7.06 16.55
C PHE A 534 -3.22 -7.59 16.38
N GLY A 535 -2.34 -6.75 15.87
CA GLY A 535 -0.93 -7.07 15.75
C GLY A 535 -0.17 -6.17 14.79
N PRO A 536 1.17 -6.18 14.89
CA PRO A 536 2.00 -5.36 14.03
C PRO A 536 2.06 -6.00 12.65
N TRP A 537 1.82 -5.21 11.60
CA TRP A 537 1.61 -5.73 10.24
C TRP A 537 2.79 -6.58 9.72
N GLN A 538 4.02 -6.27 10.14
CA GLN A 538 5.24 -7.03 9.82
C GLN A 538 5.23 -8.46 10.39
N PHE A 539 4.36 -8.75 11.36
CA PHE A 539 4.30 -10.00 12.09
C PHE A 539 3.00 -10.80 11.84
N ASN A 540 2.05 -10.24 11.09
CA ASN A 540 0.71 -10.82 10.90
C ASN A 540 0.71 -12.24 10.34
N ILE A 541 1.70 -12.61 9.51
CA ILE A 541 1.79 -13.95 8.91
C ILE A 541 1.84 -15.09 9.95
N MET A 542 2.15 -14.81 11.21
CA MET A 542 2.19 -15.83 12.25
C MET A 542 0.85 -16.54 12.48
N GLY A 543 -0.28 -15.83 12.37
CA GLY A 543 -1.60 -16.44 12.51
C GLY A 543 -1.83 -17.56 11.47
N LEU A 544 -1.45 -17.32 10.22
CA LEU A 544 -1.47 -18.32 9.15
C LEU A 544 -0.66 -19.57 9.53
N TYR A 545 0.56 -19.38 10.05
CA TYR A 545 1.44 -20.51 10.43
C TYR A 545 0.88 -21.36 11.56
N VAL A 546 0.23 -20.74 12.55
CA VAL A 546 -0.43 -21.47 13.65
C VAL A 546 -1.44 -22.46 13.08
N VAL A 547 -2.31 -21.98 12.17
CA VAL A 547 -3.35 -22.81 11.54
C VAL A 547 -2.73 -23.89 10.64
N LEU A 548 -1.78 -23.53 9.77
CA LEU A 548 -1.15 -24.48 8.85
C LEU A 548 -0.36 -25.58 9.56
N LEU A 549 0.29 -25.28 10.69
CA LEU A 549 0.98 -26.29 11.50
C LEU A 549 0.00 -27.22 12.20
N LEU A 550 -1.16 -26.73 12.65
CA LEU A 550 -2.22 -27.58 13.22
C LEU A 550 -2.80 -28.53 12.17
N LEU A 551 -2.93 -28.08 10.92
CA LEU A 551 -3.40 -28.91 9.81
C LEU A 551 -2.33 -29.88 9.27
N SER A 552 -1.05 -29.64 9.57
CA SER A 552 0.06 -30.40 9.00
C SER A 552 0.04 -31.92 9.25
N PRO A 553 -0.39 -32.44 10.43
CA PRO A 553 -0.47 -33.89 10.64
C PRO A 553 -1.49 -34.57 9.75
N LEU A 554 -2.63 -33.91 9.49
CA LEU A 554 -3.66 -34.43 8.59
C LEU A 554 -3.15 -34.52 7.15
N ILE A 555 -2.43 -33.49 6.70
CA ILE A 555 -1.81 -33.47 5.37
C ILE A 555 -0.75 -34.58 5.26
N LEU A 556 0.16 -34.69 6.23
CA LEU A 556 1.20 -35.72 6.25
C LEU A 556 0.62 -37.13 6.30
N TRP A 557 -0.47 -37.33 7.05
CA TRP A 557 -1.19 -38.60 7.10
C TRP A 557 -1.80 -38.95 5.74
N ALA A 558 -2.44 -38.01 5.05
CA ALA A 558 -2.96 -38.25 3.72
C ALA A 558 -1.83 -38.58 2.72
N LEU A 559 -0.67 -37.91 2.82
CA LEU A 559 0.51 -38.22 2.02
C LEU A 559 1.04 -39.64 2.29
N SER A 560 1.07 -40.09 3.56
CA SER A 560 1.51 -41.45 3.90
C SER A 560 0.57 -42.54 3.36
N ARG A 561 -0.71 -42.20 3.16
CA ARG A 561 -1.72 -43.04 2.50
C ARG A 561 -1.67 -43.01 0.97
N ARG A 562 -0.65 -42.37 0.36
CA ARG A 562 -0.51 -42.18 -1.09
C ARG A 562 -1.65 -41.35 -1.72
N LEU A 563 -2.33 -40.52 -0.92
CA LEU A 563 -3.42 -39.65 -1.38
C LEU A 563 -2.93 -38.26 -1.82
N VAL A 564 -1.70 -38.16 -2.34
CA VAL A 564 -1.10 -36.87 -2.76
C VAL A 564 -1.96 -36.16 -3.80
N TRP A 565 -2.58 -36.88 -4.73
CA TRP A 565 -3.46 -36.31 -5.74
C TRP A 565 -4.68 -35.64 -5.10
N LEU A 566 -5.27 -36.25 -4.05
CA LEU A 566 -6.43 -35.72 -3.34
C LEU A 566 -6.04 -34.49 -2.53
N VAL A 567 -4.89 -34.53 -1.83
CA VAL A 567 -4.36 -33.39 -1.07
C VAL A 567 -4.15 -32.18 -1.99
N LEU A 568 -3.54 -32.39 -3.16
CA LEU A 568 -3.32 -31.32 -4.13
C LEU A 568 -4.63 -30.83 -4.77
N LEU A 569 -5.56 -31.73 -5.07
CA LEU A 569 -6.87 -31.39 -5.63
C LEU A 569 -7.68 -30.53 -4.64
N VAL A 570 -7.77 -30.95 -3.37
CA VAL A 570 -8.46 -30.19 -2.32
C VAL A 570 -7.78 -28.84 -2.11
N SER A 571 -6.45 -28.80 -2.04
CA SER A 571 -5.71 -27.55 -1.89
C SER A 571 -5.93 -26.60 -3.08
N ALA A 572 -5.96 -27.10 -4.31
CA ALA A 572 -6.26 -26.32 -5.50
C ALA A 572 -7.72 -25.83 -5.53
N ALA A 573 -8.67 -26.65 -5.08
CA ALA A 573 -10.08 -26.25 -4.96
C ALA A 573 -10.25 -25.12 -3.93
N LEU A 574 -9.65 -25.26 -2.74
CA LEU A 574 -9.66 -24.21 -1.71
C LEU A 574 -9.01 -22.92 -2.21
N TYR A 575 -7.88 -23.02 -2.91
CA TYR A 575 -7.23 -21.87 -3.55
C TYR A 575 -8.16 -21.19 -4.57
N THR A 576 -8.79 -21.97 -5.44
CA THR A 576 -9.68 -21.43 -6.49
C THR A 576 -10.90 -20.74 -5.87
N VAL A 577 -11.53 -21.37 -4.87
CA VAL A 577 -12.65 -20.79 -4.13
C VAL A 577 -12.22 -19.50 -3.41
N GLY A 578 -11.09 -19.52 -2.72
CA GLY A 578 -10.55 -18.34 -2.03
C GLY A 578 -10.19 -17.20 -2.98
N ALA A 579 -9.62 -17.50 -4.15
CA ALA A 579 -9.23 -16.51 -5.14
C ALA A 579 -10.43 -15.88 -5.88
N LEU A 580 -11.49 -16.66 -6.13
CA LEU A 580 -12.69 -16.18 -6.83
C LEU A 580 -13.67 -15.47 -5.90
N PHE A 581 -13.95 -16.06 -4.73
CA PHE A 581 -14.99 -15.57 -3.83
C PHE A 581 -14.48 -14.71 -2.68
N ARG A 582 -13.15 -14.64 -2.48
CA ARG A 582 -12.50 -13.81 -1.46
C ARG A 582 -13.04 -14.01 -0.04
N ILE A 583 -13.37 -15.26 0.29
CA ILE A 583 -13.99 -15.63 1.57
C ILE A 583 -12.98 -15.47 2.71
N ARG A 584 -13.35 -14.70 3.73
CA ARG A 584 -12.64 -14.59 5.01
C ARG A 584 -13.13 -15.68 5.97
N LEU A 585 -12.25 -16.62 6.33
CA LEU A 585 -12.63 -17.74 7.22
C LEU A 585 -12.51 -17.39 8.71
N LEU A 586 -11.50 -16.61 9.07
CA LEU A 586 -11.21 -16.23 10.44
C LEU A 586 -11.27 -14.70 10.59
N PRO A 587 -11.66 -14.20 11.77
CA PRO A 587 -11.64 -12.76 12.02
C PRO A 587 -10.20 -12.22 12.15
N SER A 588 -9.22 -13.11 12.38
CA SER A 588 -7.81 -12.79 12.54
C SER A 588 -7.26 -11.87 11.45
N GLN A 589 -6.41 -10.93 11.86
CA GLN A 589 -5.86 -9.88 11.01
C GLN A 589 -5.00 -10.39 9.84
N PHE A 590 -4.43 -11.60 9.97
CA PHE A 590 -3.60 -12.17 8.92
C PHE A 590 -4.39 -12.48 7.64
N GLU A 591 -5.70 -12.69 7.71
CA GLU A 591 -6.56 -13.00 6.56
C GLU A 591 -6.61 -11.83 5.56
N ASP A 592 -6.39 -10.60 6.00
CA ASP A 592 -6.40 -9.40 5.15
C ASP A 592 -5.20 -9.34 4.18
N SER A 593 -4.08 -9.97 4.56
CA SER A 593 -2.84 -9.99 3.76
C SER A 593 -2.49 -11.38 3.22
N PHE A 594 -2.88 -12.41 3.96
CA PHE A 594 -2.55 -13.80 3.72
C PHE A 594 -3.78 -14.72 3.86
N PRO A 595 -4.83 -14.54 3.02
CA PRO A 595 -6.05 -15.33 3.12
C PRO A 595 -5.77 -16.83 3.21
N LEU A 596 -6.31 -17.50 4.24
CA LEU A 596 -5.96 -18.89 4.58
C LEU A 596 -6.25 -19.86 3.43
N LEU A 597 -7.43 -19.72 2.80
CA LEU A 597 -7.87 -20.56 1.68
C LEU A 597 -6.90 -20.53 0.49
N VAL A 598 -6.29 -19.37 0.26
CA VAL A 598 -5.38 -19.11 -0.85
C VAL A 598 -3.96 -19.53 -0.49
N TRP A 599 -3.42 -19.01 0.62
CA TRP A 599 -2.01 -19.18 0.97
C TRP A 599 -1.64 -20.59 1.42
N GLN A 600 -2.61 -21.40 1.86
CA GLN A 600 -2.37 -22.81 2.18
C GLN A 600 -1.81 -23.59 0.97
N VAL A 601 -2.08 -23.17 -0.27
CA VAL A 601 -1.60 -23.87 -1.48
C VAL A 601 -0.06 -23.92 -1.53
N LEU A 602 0.62 -22.83 -1.16
CA LEU A 602 2.08 -22.78 -1.12
C LEU A 602 2.64 -23.76 -0.10
N PHE A 603 2.01 -23.81 1.08
CA PHE A 603 2.43 -24.68 2.17
C PHE A 603 2.21 -26.15 1.84
N VAL A 604 1.04 -26.50 1.29
CA VAL A 604 0.71 -27.87 0.87
C VAL A 604 1.61 -28.33 -0.27
N LEU A 605 1.82 -27.49 -1.30
CA LEU A 605 2.77 -27.78 -2.38
C LEU A 605 4.18 -28.01 -1.85
N GLY A 606 4.64 -27.12 -0.95
CA GLY A 606 5.90 -27.28 -0.27
C GLY A 606 6.00 -28.61 0.47
N MET A 607 5.00 -28.96 1.27
CA MET A 607 4.97 -30.19 2.06
C MET A 607 4.95 -31.45 1.22
N ALA A 608 4.13 -31.49 0.17
CA ALA A 608 4.11 -32.59 -0.79
C ALA A 608 5.46 -32.73 -1.50
N ALA A 609 6.07 -31.62 -1.93
CA ALA A 609 7.39 -31.62 -2.56
C ALA A 609 8.50 -32.08 -1.59
N GLY A 610 8.42 -31.68 -0.32
CA GLY A 610 9.34 -32.11 0.74
C GLY A 610 9.20 -33.60 1.05
N TYR A 611 7.98 -34.10 1.15
CA TYR A 611 7.68 -35.52 1.39
C TYR A 611 8.20 -36.40 0.23
N HIS A 612 8.00 -35.96 -1.01
CA HIS A 612 8.43 -36.67 -2.23
C HIS A 612 9.76 -36.16 -2.80
N ARG A 613 10.63 -35.54 -1.99
CA ARG A 613 11.85 -34.87 -2.47
C ARG A 613 12.76 -35.77 -3.29
N ARG A 614 13.04 -36.99 -2.81
CA ARG A 614 13.97 -37.91 -3.48
C ARG A 614 13.46 -38.32 -4.88
N PRO A 615 12.21 -38.81 -5.05
CA PRO A 615 11.63 -39.04 -6.37
C PRO A 615 11.64 -37.81 -7.28
N LEU A 616 11.28 -36.64 -6.76
CA LEU A 616 11.23 -35.40 -7.54
C LEU A 616 12.61 -35.01 -8.07
N VAL A 617 13.63 -35.02 -7.21
CA VAL A 617 15.01 -34.72 -7.61
C VAL A 617 15.50 -35.73 -8.65
N ALA A 618 15.21 -37.02 -8.47
CA ALA A 618 15.58 -38.05 -9.44
C ALA A 618 14.89 -37.86 -10.80
N TRP A 619 13.62 -37.46 -10.80
CA TRP A 619 12.86 -37.15 -12.00
C TRP A 619 13.46 -35.95 -12.74
N PHE A 620 13.67 -34.84 -12.05
CA PHE A 620 14.28 -33.63 -12.63
C PHE A 620 15.70 -33.88 -13.15
N ALA A 621 16.49 -34.71 -12.46
CA ALA A 621 17.83 -35.09 -12.91
C ALA A 621 17.83 -35.85 -14.25
N ARG A 622 16.77 -36.63 -14.53
CA ARG A 622 16.55 -37.33 -15.81
C ARG A 622 15.96 -36.39 -16.87
N HIS A 623 15.09 -35.47 -16.48
CA HIS A 623 14.39 -34.55 -17.38
C HIS A 623 15.03 -33.16 -17.38
N ARG A 624 16.31 -33.09 -17.76
CA ARG A 624 17.08 -31.83 -17.76
C ARG A 624 16.50 -30.73 -18.66
N GLY A 625 15.82 -31.10 -19.74
CA GLY A 625 15.12 -30.14 -20.60
C GLY A 625 13.98 -29.40 -19.88
N VAL A 626 13.30 -30.09 -18.95
CA VAL A 626 12.25 -29.47 -18.13
C VAL A 626 12.86 -28.49 -17.14
N LEU A 627 13.98 -28.85 -16.49
CA LEU A 627 14.68 -27.90 -15.61
C LEU A 627 15.20 -26.67 -16.38
N ALA A 628 15.70 -26.86 -17.61
CA ALA A 628 16.13 -25.75 -18.47
C ALA A 628 14.96 -24.82 -18.81
N LEU A 629 13.78 -25.38 -19.10
CA LEU A 629 12.55 -24.62 -19.30
C LEU A 629 12.15 -23.86 -18.01
N CYS A 630 12.21 -24.49 -16.84
CA CYS A 630 11.94 -23.81 -15.57
C CYS A 630 12.87 -22.61 -15.36
N ALA A 631 14.18 -22.79 -15.59
CA ALA A 631 15.15 -21.71 -15.48
C ALA A 631 14.90 -20.59 -16.49
N ALA A 632 14.57 -20.93 -17.74
CA ALA A 632 14.23 -19.95 -18.78
C ALA A 632 12.96 -19.15 -18.41
N LEU A 633 11.92 -19.82 -17.90
CA LEU A 633 10.69 -19.16 -17.45
C LEU A 633 10.93 -18.29 -16.20
N THR A 634 11.79 -18.72 -15.27
CA THR A 634 12.23 -17.87 -14.15
C THR A 634 12.87 -16.58 -14.65
N VAL A 635 13.76 -16.67 -15.64
CA VAL A 635 14.38 -15.48 -16.24
C VAL A 635 13.34 -14.62 -16.98
N ALA A 636 12.40 -15.24 -17.68
CA ALA A 636 11.32 -14.51 -18.34
C ALA A 636 10.44 -13.74 -17.33
N PHE A 637 10.10 -14.33 -16.17
CA PHE A 637 9.38 -13.64 -15.11
C PHE A 637 10.21 -12.57 -14.39
N ALA A 638 11.52 -12.77 -14.25
CA ALA A 638 12.43 -11.73 -13.77
C ALA A 638 12.48 -10.54 -14.73
N LEU A 639 12.54 -10.80 -16.04
CA LEU A 639 12.47 -9.75 -17.07
C LEU A 639 11.12 -9.04 -17.07
N PHE A 640 10.01 -9.78 -16.92
CA PHE A 640 8.68 -9.21 -16.74
C PHE A 640 8.64 -8.28 -15.53
N ALA A 641 9.11 -8.72 -14.36
CA ALA A 641 9.15 -7.90 -13.16
C ALA A 641 10.09 -6.69 -13.29
N SER A 642 11.22 -6.82 -13.99
CA SER A 642 12.10 -5.69 -14.32
C SER A 642 11.48 -4.69 -15.31
N SER A 643 10.38 -5.08 -15.96
CA SER A 643 9.60 -4.20 -16.83
C SER A 643 8.50 -3.45 -16.09
N ASN A 644 8.49 -3.51 -14.76
CA ASN A 644 7.53 -2.79 -13.94
C ASN A 644 7.64 -1.27 -14.19
N PRO A 645 6.53 -0.61 -14.58
CA PRO A 645 6.55 0.83 -14.81
C PRO A 645 6.71 1.65 -13.53
N TYR A 646 6.46 1.06 -12.36
CA TYR A 646 6.57 1.74 -11.09
C TYR A 646 8.01 1.69 -10.54
N LEU A 647 8.63 2.86 -10.38
CA LEU A 647 9.96 3.04 -9.79
C LEU A 647 9.78 3.69 -8.41
N SER A 648 10.08 2.93 -7.35
CA SER A 648 9.87 3.35 -5.96
C SER A 648 10.87 4.38 -5.44
N ASN A 649 12.03 4.52 -6.10
CA ASN A 649 13.08 5.47 -5.72
C ASN A 649 13.97 5.87 -6.92
N ALA A 650 14.81 6.90 -6.72
CA ALA A 650 15.75 7.45 -7.70
C ALA A 650 16.80 6.47 -8.24
N TYR A 651 17.02 5.35 -7.55
CA TYR A 651 18.03 4.34 -7.89
C TYR A 651 17.43 3.09 -8.54
N ASP A 652 16.10 2.97 -8.58
CA ASP A 652 15.44 1.86 -9.23
C ASP A 652 15.74 1.87 -10.73
N PHE A 653 15.70 0.69 -11.32
CA PHE A 653 15.99 0.49 -12.73
C PHE A 653 14.86 -0.31 -13.37
N ARG A 654 14.37 0.14 -14.52
CA ARG A 654 13.41 -0.63 -15.34
C ARG A 654 13.91 -0.86 -16.75
N LEU A 655 13.62 -2.04 -17.26
CA LEU A 655 13.72 -2.40 -18.68
C LEU A 655 12.34 -2.22 -19.31
N ALA A 656 12.14 -1.21 -20.15
CA ALA A 656 10.86 -0.99 -20.84
C ALA A 656 10.66 -1.99 -21.99
N LEU A 657 10.55 -3.30 -21.67
CA LEU A 657 10.35 -4.39 -22.63
C LEU A 657 8.90 -4.52 -23.09
N LEU A 658 7.96 -4.11 -22.22
CA LEU A 658 6.52 -4.18 -22.46
C LEU A 658 5.92 -2.77 -22.36
N PRO A 659 4.85 -2.47 -23.11
CA PRO A 659 4.05 -1.27 -22.88
C PRO A 659 3.50 -1.26 -21.44
N ASP A 660 3.55 -0.10 -20.78
CA ASP A 660 3.16 0.03 -19.36
C ASP A 660 1.75 -0.50 -19.07
N ALA A 661 0.79 -0.25 -19.98
CA ALA A 661 -0.59 -0.74 -19.85
C ALA A 661 -0.69 -2.28 -19.91
N LEU A 662 0.11 -2.92 -20.78
CA LEU A 662 0.16 -4.37 -20.89
C LEU A 662 0.78 -4.98 -19.63
N HIS A 663 1.89 -4.41 -19.13
CA HIS A 663 2.50 -4.87 -17.88
C HIS A 663 1.50 -4.79 -16.72
N GLN A 664 0.83 -3.64 -16.56
CA GLN A 664 -0.13 -3.43 -15.47
C GLN A 664 -1.33 -4.38 -15.56
N ALA A 665 -1.88 -4.61 -16.76
CA ALA A 665 -2.97 -5.56 -16.97
C ALA A 665 -2.57 -7.01 -16.64
N LEU A 666 -1.36 -7.42 -17.05
CA LEU A 666 -0.82 -8.73 -16.69
C LEU A 666 -0.58 -8.83 -15.19
N TYR A 667 0.00 -7.80 -14.58
CA TYR A 667 0.33 -7.78 -13.17
C TYR A 667 -0.91 -7.84 -12.29
N SER A 668 -1.91 -6.98 -12.53
CA SER A 668 -3.16 -6.95 -11.77
C SER A 668 -4.00 -8.22 -11.97
N GLY A 669 -4.01 -8.77 -13.19
CA GLY A 669 -4.77 -9.98 -13.50
C GLY A 669 -4.15 -11.27 -12.95
N TYR A 670 -2.82 -11.40 -12.98
CA TYR A 670 -2.15 -12.69 -12.72
C TYR A 670 -1.06 -12.67 -11.66
N PHE A 671 -0.54 -11.50 -11.23
CA PHE A 671 0.60 -11.40 -10.31
C PHE A 671 0.28 -10.70 -8.99
N GLY A 672 -1.00 -10.43 -8.70
CA GLY A 672 -1.44 -9.86 -7.42
C GLY A 672 -1.00 -10.72 -6.23
N ARG A 673 -0.46 -10.07 -5.18
CA ARG A 673 0.10 -10.73 -4.00
C ARG A 673 -0.94 -11.37 -3.09
N THR A 674 -1.91 -10.59 -2.62
CA THR A 674 -2.82 -10.99 -1.53
C THR A 674 -3.56 -12.28 -1.85
N TYR A 675 -4.09 -12.38 -3.06
CA TYR A 675 -4.81 -13.58 -3.53
C TYR A 675 -3.93 -14.54 -4.36
N LEU A 676 -2.60 -14.40 -4.30
CA LEU A 676 -1.63 -15.21 -5.03
C LEU A 676 -2.08 -15.50 -6.45
N GLY A 677 -2.10 -14.49 -7.31
CA GLY A 677 -2.51 -14.65 -8.72
C GLY A 677 -1.80 -15.84 -9.38
N ALA A 678 -2.46 -16.51 -10.30
CA ALA A 678 -1.97 -17.78 -10.85
C ALA A 678 -0.55 -17.65 -11.47
N GLY A 679 -0.25 -16.51 -12.10
CA GLY A 679 1.09 -16.18 -12.60
C GLY A 679 2.11 -16.04 -11.47
N ARG A 680 1.73 -15.41 -10.36
CA ARG A 680 2.55 -15.32 -9.14
C ARG A 680 2.87 -16.68 -8.55
N LEU A 681 1.84 -17.52 -8.37
CA LEU A 681 1.99 -18.86 -7.82
C LEU A 681 2.95 -19.70 -8.67
N LEU A 682 2.80 -19.68 -9.99
CA LEU A 682 3.72 -20.34 -10.92
C LEU A 682 5.14 -19.79 -10.78
N ASN A 683 5.29 -18.47 -10.73
CA ASN A 683 6.58 -17.81 -10.60
C ASN A 683 7.31 -18.24 -9.31
N VAL A 684 6.63 -18.25 -8.16
CA VAL A 684 7.19 -18.73 -6.87
C VAL A 684 7.74 -20.14 -7.02
N VAL A 685 6.96 -21.07 -7.58
CA VAL A 685 7.37 -22.47 -7.76
C VAL A 685 8.60 -22.58 -8.66
N LEU A 686 8.61 -21.85 -9.78
CA LEU A 686 9.73 -21.84 -10.70
C LEU A 686 11.00 -21.28 -10.07
N VAL A 687 10.92 -20.15 -9.34
CA VAL A 687 12.09 -19.58 -8.66
C VAL A 687 12.65 -20.56 -7.64
N VAL A 688 11.81 -21.26 -6.86
CA VAL A 688 12.28 -22.28 -5.91
C VAL A 688 12.99 -23.43 -6.61
N ILE A 689 12.43 -23.95 -7.71
CA ILE A 689 13.04 -25.04 -8.49
C ILE A 689 14.39 -24.58 -9.06
N THR A 690 14.44 -23.39 -9.66
CA THR A 690 15.64 -22.82 -10.26
C THR A 690 16.70 -22.54 -9.20
N ALA A 691 16.33 -21.94 -8.07
CA ALA A 691 17.24 -21.66 -6.97
C ALA A 691 17.79 -22.94 -6.32
N TYR A 692 16.95 -23.96 -6.11
CA TYR A 692 17.41 -25.26 -5.61
C TYR A 692 18.37 -25.95 -6.59
N THR A 693 18.10 -25.83 -7.90
CA THR A 693 18.97 -26.36 -8.96
C THR A 693 20.33 -25.65 -8.99
N LEU A 694 20.34 -24.31 -8.90
CA LEU A 694 21.56 -23.51 -8.82
C LEU A 694 22.38 -23.86 -7.57
N LEU A 695 21.73 -23.99 -6.40
CA LEU A 695 22.40 -24.44 -5.18
C LEU A 695 22.95 -25.86 -5.29
N THR A 696 22.30 -26.72 -6.07
CA THR A 696 22.78 -28.09 -6.31
C THR A 696 24.01 -28.09 -7.21
N ALA A 697 24.06 -27.25 -8.24
CA ALA A 697 25.18 -27.19 -9.17
C ALA A 697 26.40 -26.41 -8.63
N TYR A 698 26.16 -25.34 -7.88
CA TYR A 698 27.16 -24.36 -7.45
C TYR A 698 27.39 -24.32 -5.93
N TRP A 699 27.04 -25.41 -5.23
CA TRP A 699 27.04 -25.47 -3.76
C TRP A 699 28.32 -24.94 -3.12
N LYS A 700 29.49 -25.48 -3.48
CA LYS A 700 30.74 -25.13 -2.80
C LYS A 700 31.10 -23.65 -2.94
N LEU A 701 30.73 -23.03 -4.06
CA LEU A 701 30.96 -21.60 -4.29
C LEU A 701 30.02 -20.77 -3.41
N LEU A 702 28.73 -21.10 -3.42
CA LEU A 702 27.68 -20.38 -2.70
C LEU A 702 27.77 -20.58 -1.18
N GLU A 703 28.07 -21.79 -0.69
CA GLU A 703 28.32 -22.07 0.72
C GLU A 703 29.54 -21.28 1.23
N ARG A 704 30.61 -21.19 0.44
CA ARG A 704 31.82 -20.44 0.82
C ARG A 704 31.59 -18.93 0.84
N SER A 705 30.87 -18.38 -0.13
CA SER A 705 30.66 -16.93 -0.23
C SER A 705 29.58 -16.41 0.71
N LEU A 706 28.45 -17.12 0.80
CA LEU A 706 27.24 -16.65 1.49
C LEU A 706 26.79 -17.57 2.64
N GLY A 707 27.28 -18.82 2.70
CA GLY A 707 26.82 -19.81 3.67
C GLY A 707 27.13 -19.44 5.12
N TRP A 708 28.23 -18.72 5.39
CA TRP A 708 28.58 -18.24 6.74
C TRP A 708 27.54 -17.29 7.33
N PHE A 709 26.77 -16.60 6.47
CA PHE A 709 25.72 -15.65 6.84
C PHE A 709 24.32 -16.26 6.69
N LEU A 710 23.97 -16.77 5.50
CA LEU A 710 22.61 -17.21 5.21
C LEU A 710 22.21 -18.51 5.93
N ILE A 711 23.12 -19.48 6.08
CA ILE A 711 22.77 -20.77 6.71
C ILE A 711 22.40 -20.59 8.20
N PRO A 712 23.20 -19.88 9.04
CA PRO A 712 22.81 -19.61 10.42
C PRO A 712 21.46 -18.91 10.56
N LEU A 713 21.21 -17.88 9.74
CA LEU A 713 19.91 -17.17 9.72
C LEU A 713 18.77 -18.13 9.33
N GLY A 714 18.98 -18.97 8.32
CA GLY A 714 18.05 -19.99 7.88
C GLY A 714 17.74 -21.09 8.90
N GLN A 715 18.68 -21.39 9.80
CA GLN A 715 18.48 -22.36 10.87
C GLN A 715 17.68 -21.78 12.05
N ALA A 716 17.66 -20.46 12.19
CA ALA A 716 16.98 -19.72 13.25
C ALA A 716 16.00 -18.68 12.70
N THR A 717 15.32 -18.98 11.58
CA THR A 717 14.51 -17.96 10.88
C THR A 717 13.42 -17.36 11.74
N LEU A 718 12.79 -18.16 12.61
CA LEU A 718 11.71 -17.64 13.46
C LEU A 718 12.24 -16.67 14.49
N TYR A 719 13.43 -16.94 15.04
CA TYR A 719 14.12 -16.02 15.94
C TYR A 719 14.40 -14.68 15.25
N VAL A 720 14.98 -14.73 14.04
CA VAL A 720 15.27 -13.53 13.23
C VAL A 720 13.98 -12.78 12.91
N PHE A 721 12.92 -13.52 12.57
CA PHE A 721 11.59 -12.97 12.30
C PHE A 721 10.94 -12.33 13.53
N ILE A 722 11.29 -12.71 14.77
CA ILE A 722 10.75 -12.02 15.95
C ILE A 722 11.60 -10.79 16.26
N ILE A 723 12.93 -10.94 16.27
CA ILE A 723 13.85 -9.85 16.62
C ILE A 723 13.75 -8.67 15.64
N HIS A 724 13.54 -8.92 14.34
CA HIS A 724 13.51 -7.82 13.37
C HIS A 724 12.39 -6.80 13.62
N VAL A 725 11.27 -7.20 14.21
CA VAL A 725 10.17 -6.27 14.57
C VAL A 725 10.66 -5.20 15.55
N PHE A 726 11.43 -5.62 16.57
CA PHE A 726 12.01 -4.70 17.55
C PHE A 726 13.16 -3.86 16.95
N LEU A 727 13.90 -4.41 15.99
CA LEU A 727 14.94 -3.66 15.28
C LEU A 727 14.34 -2.57 14.37
N ILE A 728 13.21 -2.86 13.71
CA ILE A 728 12.46 -1.86 12.94
C ILE A 728 12.03 -0.71 13.84
N LEU A 729 11.47 -1.01 15.02
CA LEU A 729 11.12 0.01 16.00
C LEU A 729 12.34 0.86 16.40
N ALA A 730 13.47 0.22 16.69
CA ALA A 730 14.69 0.93 17.06
C ALA A 730 15.16 1.87 15.93
N LEU A 731 15.17 1.41 14.68
CA LEU A 731 15.55 2.21 13.51
C LEU A 731 14.59 3.38 13.26
N ALA A 732 13.29 3.15 13.39
CA ALA A 732 12.25 4.16 13.19
C ALA A 732 12.40 5.38 14.11
N ASN A 733 12.99 5.17 15.29
CA ASN A 733 13.22 6.20 16.30
C ASN A 733 14.57 6.93 16.13
N ILE A 734 15.31 6.70 15.04
CA ILE A 734 16.56 7.42 14.71
C ILE A 734 16.24 8.48 13.63
N PRO A 735 16.17 9.78 13.97
CA PRO A 735 15.78 10.83 13.03
C PRO A 735 16.67 10.90 11.77
N ALA A 736 17.98 10.66 11.92
CA ALA A 736 18.94 10.75 10.83
C ALA A 736 18.67 9.75 9.68
N LEU A 737 18.06 8.60 9.97
CA LEU A 737 17.73 7.58 8.96
C LEU A 737 16.48 7.94 8.13
N LYS A 738 15.73 8.96 8.54
CA LYS A 738 14.55 9.45 7.82
C LYS A 738 14.89 10.40 6.67
N LEU A 739 16.11 10.94 6.66
CA LEU A 739 16.59 11.93 5.68
C LEU A 739 16.94 11.32 4.31
N GLY A 740 16.55 10.07 4.03
CA GLY A 740 16.69 9.47 2.69
C GLY A 740 18.11 9.19 2.19
N ASN A 741 19.15 9.37 3.02
CA ASN A 741 20.54 9.22 2.58
C ASN A 741 20.88 7.74 2.29
N ILE A 742 21.11 7.40 1.02
CA ILE A 742 21.37 6.03 0.57
C ILE A 742 22.56 5.37 1.27
N TRP A 743 23.65 6.10 1.52
CA TRP A 743 24.86 5.54 2.12
C TRP A 743 24.66 5.29 3.61
N LEU A 744 24.04 6.24 4.29
CA LEU A 744 23.68 6.10 5.70
C LEU A 744 22.71 4.94 5.90
N ASN A 745 21.66 4.86 5.09
CA ASN A 745 20.66 3.80 5.13
C ASN A 745 21.26 2.43 4.80
N THR A 746 22.14 2.37 3.80
CA THR A 746 22.88 1.14 3.47
C THR A 746 23.79 0.73 4.64
N GLY A 747 24.49 1.67 5.28
CA GLY A 747 25.28 1.42 6.48
C GLY A 747 24.43 0.91 7.65
N ALA A 748 23.23 1.47 7.84
CA ALA A 748 22.28 1.00 8.85
C ALA A 748 21.83 -0.44 8.57
N TYR A 749 21.56 -0.81 7.32
CA TYR A 749 21.26 -2.20 6.97
C TYR A 749 22.43 -3.14 7.26
N VAL A 750 23.66 -2.76 6.90
CA VAL A 750 24.85 -3.58 7.22
C VAL A 750 24.93 -3.81 8.73
N LEU A 751 24.73 -2.77 9.53
CA LEU A 751 24.74 -2.87 11.00
C LEU A 751 23.64 -3.80 11.51
N VAL A 752 22.41 -3.65 11.03
CA VAL A 752 21.25 -4.47 11.43
C VAL A 752 21.47 -5.93 11.09
N LEU A 753 21.94 -6.21 9.87
CA LEU A 753 22.23 -7.57 9.42
C LEU A 753 23.39 -8.19 10.20
N ALA A 754 24.44 -7.42 10.48
CA ALA A 754 25.55 -7.86 11.33
C ALA A 754 25.11 -8.12 12.77
N LEU A 755 24.23 -7.29 13.32
CA LEU A 755 23.67 -7.46 14.66
C LEU A 755 22.83 -8.74 14.74
N VAL A 756 21.89 -8.94 13.81
CA VAL A 756 21.07 -10.16 13.73
C VAL A 756 21.95 -11.40 13.61
N TRP A 757 22.95 -11.37 12.74
CA TRP A 757 23.88 -12.48 12.57
C TRP A 757 24.68 -12.76 13.85
N THR A 758 25.15 -11.71 14.52
CA THR A 758 25.88 -11.82 15.79
C THR A 758 25.00 -12.43 16.88
N MET A 759 23.75 -11.95 17.02
CA MET A 759 22.77 -12.48 17.97
C MET A 759 22.48 -13.97 17.73
N VAL A 760 22.35 -14.39 16.46
CA VAL A 760 22.16 -15.80 16.09
C VAL A 760 23.40 -16.63 16.43
N LYS A 761 24.61 -16.13 16.15
CA LYS A 761 25.87 -16.82 16.46
C LYS A 761 26.12 -16.96 17.96
N THR A 762 25.82 -15.92 18.73
CA THR A 762 25.97 -15.93 20.20
C THR A 762 24.78 -16.58 20.91
N LYS A 763 23.75 -17.00 20.17
CA LYS A 763 22.52 -17.61 20.70
C LYS A 763 21.80 -16.70 21.70
N PHE A 764 21.87 -15.39 21.47
CA PHE A 764 21.28 -14.38 22.33
C PHE A 764 19.76 -14.64 22.48
N LEU A 765 19.26 -14.74 23.70
CA LEU A 765 17.84 -15.01 24.00
C LEU A 765 17.23 -16.29 23.42
N PHE A 766 18.02 -17.27 22.95
CA PHE A 766 17.50 -18.54 22.40
C PHE A 766 16.75 -19.41 23.43
N ARG A 767 16.88 -19.10 24.72
CA ARG A 767 16.12 -19.75 25.79
C ARG A 767 14.67 -19.26 25.86
N ILE A 768 14.41 -18.04 25.43
CA ILE A 768 13.11 -17.36 25.53
C ILE A 768 12.41 -17.39 24.17
N ILE A 769 13.14 -17.00 23.11
CA ILE A 769 12.58 -16.84 21.77
C ILE A 769 12.73 -18.16 20.98
N PRO A 770 11.66 -18.65 20.32
CA PRO A 770 11.72 -19.86 19.51
C PRO A 770 12.59 -19.69 18.25
N ARG A 771 13.10 -20.81 17.71
CA ARG A 771 14.02 -20.88 16.56
C ARG A 771 13.36 -21.35 15.28
#